data_AF-A0A966D0G1-F1
#
_entry.id   AF-A0A966D0G1-F1
#
_cell.length_a   1.000
_cell.length_b   1.000
_cell.length_c   1.000
_cell.angle_alpha   90.00
_cell.angle_beta   90.00
_cell.angle_gamma   90.00
#
_symmetry.space_group_name_H-M   'P 1'
#
loop_
_entity.id
_entity.type
_entity.pdbx_description
1 polymer ?
#
loop_
_entity_poly.entity_id
_entity_poly.type
_entity_poly.pdbx_seq_one_letter_code
_entity_poly.pdbx_strand_id
1 'polypeptide(L)'
;MKIFKVLLATLLIVVAGVGAFAQNVVVKGRVLDGKGQGVAGVVVSDGFEVYKSKPDGSFKFEASERARFVFMTTPDGYEQVGDFWVPIAGRVADGGSTTGDMSAVGGGHELVFRVEKYNRDSYAFLHIGDTEARIHKDWVDVLKEYVVYNKPAFVVFNGDICYENGLKFHSRELTSANLGTRAVFTLGNHDLVDGAYGEELYEQLFGPVWYSFDNGGVHFVVIPVLFGDRKPSYSADDVYSWLKKDLDAIPEGMPVVLFNHHFTGYDTDFLLKGEKTEVNLLDYNFKAYFYAHYHINLLERSETTGVTTIATMSPNKGGIDHTPSSFRKVSFDREGKLDSEIRYASLKGHVAATLFEKQVDGDTGNLKGRTGIKVKTASGNVKLAGGAVSVAPAMYDLVVNVYDTRTDVESVTAATGGGEYLLEKVGDWTWRASLPADALRGLDVNGAACRVVVTTRFSNGTVVKSVARDYSDIDGGKAAPKVQWVASLGNHTFMTSPVVTEGLVISATFDDNGKGGSAIHAVSASDGSVVWRLPVANSIKNNMALWEGTLLACDVLGNVYAVEAVSGRLLWSRALREKELHPVYTQGVTVHDGVVYAGHGHYLSALKVSDGSLLWKNSAWRGGVCTVASPVVEPESGVLLTAAYWTGRFAHNAATGELLWQKRDDDTRIADNSPVYYKGRFFYVSPGHIMEVDPVSGEELVKHRIDFVVNNNSRPVVTDSLLIVGTTDKGVVAFDRTNGYKVLWNFKTNPGLVYTAPYTKDFQMTVESGAYYDAAAGVVYFGANDGYLYSLDAKTGVFRWRMNLGAPVLSNIVKCDGTIYVTDFAGNVWAVVD
;
A
#
# COMPACT_ATOMS: atom_id res chain seq x y z
N MET A 1 -31.45 12.46 68.91
CA MET A 1 -30.89 13.53 69.77
C MET A 1 -29.41 13.21 69.99
N LYS A 2 -28.52 14.11 69.53
CA LYS A 2 -27.13 14.37 70.00
C LYS A 2 -26.28 13.19 70.55
N ILE A 3 -25.19 12.82 69.89
CA ILE A 3 -23.82 13.40 70.04
C ILE A 3 -23.06 12.88 71.28
N PHE A 4 -21.87 12.33 70.99
CA PHE A 4 -20.61 12.41 71.76
C PHE A 4 -20.39 11.57 73.04
N LYS A 5 -19.47 10.59 72.95
CA LYS A 5 -18.06 10.69 73.41
C LYS A 5 -17.50 9.29 73.63
N VAL A 6 -16.43 8.95 72.91
CA VAL A 6 -15.23 8.19 73.33
C VAL A 6 -14.54 7.73 72.04
N LEU A 7 -13.54 8.49 71.59
CA LEU A 7 -12.34 8.06 70.86
C LEU A 7 -11.59 9.32 70.42
N LEU A 8 -10.94 9.95 71.40
CA LEU A 8 -10.00 11.05 71.22
C LEU A 8 -8.80 10.75 72.12
N ALA A 9 -7.93 9.82 71.72
CA ALA A 9 -6.57 9.64 72.26
C ALA A 9 -5.77 8.55 71.49
N THR A 10 -5.73 8.62 70.16
CA THR A 10 -4.74 7.87 69.33
C THR A 10 -4.57 8.52 67.96
N LEU A 11 -4.55 9.86 67.93
CA LEU A 11 -4.30 10.64 66.71
C LEU A 11 -3.21 11.68 67.00
N LEU A 12 -1.97 11.22 67.19
CA LEU A 12 -0.74 12.04 67.14
C LEU A 12 0.44 11.10 67.42
N ILE A 13 1.07 10.59 66.35
CA ILE A 13 2.51 10.26 66.22
C ILE A 13 2.71 9.65 64.82
N VAL A 14 3.38 10.44 63.97
CA VAL A 14 4.06 10.10 62.70
C VAL A 14 3.18 9.66 61.52
N VAL A 15 2.40 10.62 60.99
CA VAL A 15 2.23 10.78 59.54
C VAL A 15 3.39 11.67 59.09
N ALA A 16 4.52 11.07 58.75
CA ALA A 16 5.58 11.70 58.00
C ALA A 16 6.03 10.70 56.94
N GLY A 17 5.62 10.93 55.70
CA GLY A 17 6.12 10.17 54.56
C GLY A 17 5.09 9.73 53.53
N VAL A 18 4.22 10.61 53.03
CA VAL A 18 3.87 10.67 51.60
C VAL A 18 3.51 12.12 51.29
N GLY A 19 4.55 12.92 51.06
CA GLY A 19 4.47 14.29 50.61
C GLY A 19 5.76 14.59 49.88
N ALA A 20 5.98 13.91 48.75
CA ALA A 20 7.03 14.31 47.83
C ALA A 20 6.57 15.64 47.23
N PHE A 21 7.08 16.73 47.79
CA PHE A 21 6.93 18.07 47.25
C PHE A 21 7.33 18.03 45.77
N ALA A 22 6.40 18.35 44.87
CA ALA A 22 6.73 18.73 43.51
C ALA A 22 7.65 19.96 43.61
N GLN A 23 8.95 19.76 43.45
CA GLN A 23 9.87 20.89 43.39
C GLN A 23 9.60 21.66 42.10
N ASN A 24 9.43 22.99 42.21
CA ASN A 24 9.48 23.87 41.05
C ASN A 24 10.86 23.71 40.39
N VAL A 25 10.89 23.04 39.25
CA VAL A 25 12.14 22.82 38.50
C VAL A 25 12.36 24.04 37.61
N VAL A 26 13.36 24.85 37.96
CA VAL A 26 13.80 25.95 37.10
C VAL A 26 14.79 25.39 36.08
N VAL A 27 14.38 25.39 34.82
CA VAL A 27 15.21 25.00 33.68
C VAL A 27 16.05 26.19 33.26
N LYS A 28 17.36 26.00 33.08
CA LYS A 28 18.29 26.97 32.52
C LYS A 28 19.24 26.26 31.58
N GLY A 29 19.47 26.84 30.41
CA GLY A 29 20.35 26.22 29.43
C GLY A 29 20.74 27.12 28.28
N ARG A 30 21.43 26.53 27.29
CA ARG A 30 21.85 27.16 26.04
C ARG A 30 21.65 26.24 24.86
N VAL A 31 21.38 26.83 23.70
CA VAL A 31 21.50 26.17 22.40
C VAL A 31 22.76 26.69 21.72
N LEU A 32 23.70 25.79 21.42
CA LEU A 32 25.01 26.12 20.86
C LEU A 32 25.22 25.47 19.50
N ASP A 33 25.90 26.17 18.59
CA ASP A 33 26.33 25.59 17.32
C ASP A 33 27.62 24.75 17.47
N GLY A 34 28.06 24.09 16.39
CA GLY A 34 29.31 23.32 16.34
C GLY A 34 30.59 24.12 16.65
N LYS A 35 30.52 25.47 16.70
CA LYS A 35 31.62 26.35 17.12
C LYS A 35 31.47 26.83 18.57
N GLY A 36 30.44 26.39 19.28
CA GLY A 36 30.11 26.81 20.64
C GLY A 36 29.44 28.19 20.72
N GLN A 37 28.93 28.73 19.60
CA GLN A 37 28.23 30.01 19.57
C GLN A 37 26.74 29.82 19.86
N GLY A 38 26.15 30.76 20.59
CA GLY A 38 24.72 30.73 20.88
C GLY A 38 23.85 30.84 19.63
N VAL A 39 22.83 29.98 19.53
CA VAL A 39 21.84 30.02 18.44
C VAL A 39 20.56 30.66 18.97
N ALA A 40 20.18 31.78 18.37
CA ALA A 40 19.05 32.59 18.79
C ALA A 40 17.71 32.09 18.22
N GLY A 41 16.62 32.34 18.94
CA GLY A 41 15.27 32.09 18.46
C GLY A 41 14.86 30.61 18.38
N VAL A 42 15.70 29.70 18.87
CA VAL A 42 15.41 28.26 18.90
C VAL A 42 14.31 28.00 19.90
N VAL A 43 13.27 27.29 19.47
CA VAL A 43 12.17 26.89 20.35
C VAL A 43 12.65 25.80 21.30
N VAL A 44 12.38 26.00 22.59
CA VAL A 44 12.63 25.06 23.69
C VAL A 44 11.33 24.90 24.46
N SER A 45 10.95 23.66 24.75
CA SER A 45 9.68 23.32 25.39
C SER A 45 9.87 22.26 26.47
N ASP A 46 8.94 22.23 27.43
CA ASP A 46 8.79 21.15 28.41
C ASP A 46 7.59 20.23 28.11
N GLY A 47 6.99 20.39 26.91
CA GLY A 47 5.78 19.71 26.48
C GLY A 47 4.48 20.42 26.86
N PHE A 48 4.52 21.54 27.59
CA PHE A 48 3.33 22.34 27.97
C PHE A 48 3.49 23.82 27.64
N GLU A 49 4.70 24.34 27.82
CA GLU A 49 5.07 25.72 27.53
C GLU A 49 6.16 25.78 26.45
N VAL A 50 6.20 26.90 25.71
CA VAL A 50 7.10 27.13 24.59
C VAL A 50 7.89 28.42 24.83
N TYR A 51 9.21 28.33 24.70
CA TYR A 51 10.15 29.44 24.92
C TYR A 51 11.12 29.55 23.75
N LYS A 52 11.61 30.76 23.48
CA LYS A 52 12.68 30.98 22.48
C LYS A 52 14.00 31.31 23.15
N SER A 53 15.09 30.74 22.63
CA SER A 53 16.43 31.09 23.05
C SER A 53 16.75 32.56 22.73
N LYS A 54 17.54 33.20 23.60
CA LYS A 54 18.02 34.58 23.45
C LYS A 54 19.12 34.68 22.37
N PRO A 55 19.54 35.90 21.99
CA PRO A 55 20.64 36.10 21.04
C PRO A 55 21.95 35.35 21.36
N ASP A 56 22.23 35.11 22.64
CA ASP A 56 23.40 34.34 23.11
C ASP A 56 23.13 32.83 23.26
N GLY A 57 22.00 32.35 22.74
CA GLY A 57 21.52 30.97 22.83
C GLY A 57 20.91 30.59 24.17
N SER A 58 20.92 31.47 25.18
CA SER A 58 20.45 31.13 26.52
C SER A 58 18.93 31.09 26.64
N PHE A 59 18.41 30.21 27.50
CA PHE A 59 17.00 30.11 27.87
C PHE A 59 16.83 29.83 29.37
N LYS A 60 15.70 30.24 29.92
CA LYS A 60 15.33 29.98 31.32
C LYS A 60 13.82 30.02 31.49
N PHE A 61 13.26 29.02 32.16
CA PHE A 61 11.84 28.97 32.50
C PHE A 61 11.57 28.05 33.69
N GLU A 62 10.35 28.08 34.21
CA GLU A 62 9.85 27.13 35.21
C GLU A 62 9.11 26.01 34.49
N ALA A 63 9.56 24.77 34.67
CA ALA A 63 8.90 23.62 34.06
C ALA A 63 7.57 23.34 34.76
N SER A 64 6.55 23.02 33.96
CA SER A 64 5.26 22.52 34.42
C SER A 64 5.46 21.35 35.38
N GLU A 65 4.62 21.24 36.41
CA GLU A 65 4.67 20.11 37.36
C GLU A 65 4.44 18.75 36.68
N ARG A 66 3.76 18.75 35.52
CA ARG A 66 3.49 17.56 34.71
C ARG A 66 4.55 17.28 33.64
N ALA A 67 5.48 18.21 33.40
CA ALA A 67 6.55 18.02 32.43
C ALA A 67 7.49 16.89 32.85
N ARG A 68 7.83 16.02 31.90
CA ARG A 68 8.81 14.93 32.07
C ARG A 68 10.11 15.18 31.33
N PHE A 69 10.05 15.97 30.27
CA PHE A 69 11.18 16.25 29.39
C PHE A 69 11.33 17.75 29.17
N VAL A 70 12.55 18.15 28.82
CA VAL A 70 12.84 19.42 28.15
C VAL A 70 13.40 19.08 26.79
N PHE A 71 12.90 19.67 25.71
CA PHE A 71 13.35 19.41 24.35
C PHE A 71 13.42 20.69 23.51
N MET A 72 14.19 20.64 22.43
CA MET A 72 14.24 21.71 21.44
C MET A 72 13.54 21.32 20.14
N THR A 73 12.96 22.31 19.47
CA THR A 73 12.64 22.22 18.04
C THR A 73 13.95 22.46 17.28
N THR A 74 14.48 21.43 16.63
CA THR A 74 15.70 21.59 15.82
C THR A 74 15.41 22.62 14.72
N PRO A 75 16.14 23.75 14.66
CA PRO A 75 15.79 24.87 13.78
C PRO A 75 16.21 24.62 12.34
N ASP A 76 15.55 25.29 11.39
CA ASP A 76 15.85 25.12 9.95
C ASP A 76 17.32 25.42 9.63
N GLY A 77 17.91 24.61 8.76
CA GLY A 77 19.33 24.69 8.39
C GLY A 77 20.30 24.09 9.42
N TYR A 78 19.79 23.48 10.48
CA TYR A 78 20.59 22.80 11.51
C TYR A 78 20.14 21.35 11.74
N GLU A 79 21.10 20.50 12.12
CA GLU A 79 20.86 19.18 12.68
C GLU A 79 21.18 19.16 14.17
N GLN A 80 20.46 18.35 14.96
CA GLN A 80 20.86 18.14 16.34
C GLN A 80 22.11 17.25 16.43
N VAL A 81 22.93 17.52 17.43
CA VAL A 81 24.03 16.64 17.83
C VAL A 81 23.66 15.99 19.15
N GLY A 82 23.48 14.66 19.12
CA GLY A 82 22.96 13.91 20.25
C GLY A 82 21.43 13.99 20.34
N ASP A 83 20.91 13.82 21.56
CA ASP A 83 19.48 13.84 21.82
C ASP A 83 18.93 15.29 21.75
N PHE A 84 17.76 15.47 21.15
CA PHE A 84 17.06 16.77 21.12
C PHE A 84 16.23 17.02 22.39
N TRP A 85 16.22 16.06 23.32
CA TRP A 85 15.43 16.05 24.53
C TRP A 85 16.25 15.56 25.73
N VAL A 86 15.79 15.92 26.92
CA VAL A 86 16.42 15.62 28.20
C VAL A 86 15.36 15.31 29.26
N PRO A 87 15.48 14.22 30.02
CA PRO A 87 14.54 13.93 31.10
C PRO A 87 14.74 14.87 32.30
N ILE A 88 13.65 15.23 32.96
CA ILE A 88 13.67 15.99 34.21
C ILE A 88 13.90 15.02 35.37
N ALA A 89 14.82 15.38 36.28
CA ALA A 89 15.29 14.51 37.35
C ALA A 89 14.14 13.96 38.21
N GLY A 90 14.08 12.64 38.37
CA GLY A 90 13.08 11.96 39.20
C GLY A 90 11.65 11.97 38.66
N ARG A 91 11.42 12.47 37.43
CA ARG A 91 10.10 12.47 36.78
C ARG A 91 9.91 11.37 35.74
N VAL A 92 11.00 10.70 35.35
CA VAL A 92 11.03 9.54 34.48
C VAL A 92 11.91 8.49 35.16
N ALA A 93 11.52 7.22 35.14
CA ALA A 93 12.41 6.14 35.57
C ALA A 93 13.65 6.13 34.66
N ASP A 94 14.86 5.91 35.21
CA ASP A 94 16.15 5.99 34.51
C ASP A 94 16.06 5.40 33.09
N GLY A 95 15.85 6.28 32.10
CA GLY A 95 15.60 5.93 30.70
C GLY A 95 16.91 5.91 29.93
N GLY A 96 17.00 5.02 28.94
CA GLY A 96 18.23 4.71 28.19
C GLY A 96 18.69 5.80 27.21
N SER A 97 18.75 7.08 27.63
CA SER A 97 19.43 8.13 26.87
C SER A 97 20.89 7.73 26.63
N THR A 98 21.35 7.91 25.39
CA THR A 98 22.68 7.47 24.94
C THR A 98 23.76 8.54 25.14
N THR A 99 23.36 9.74 25.55
CA THR A 99 24.29 10.84 25.82
C THR A 99 24.75 10.76 27.28
N GLY A 100 25.94 10.18 27.49
CA GLY A 100 26.57 9.98 28.81
C GLY A 100 27.01 11.26 29.53
N ASP A 101 26.29 12.37 29.36
CA ASP A 101 26.61 13.66 29.98
C ASP A 101 25.34 14.45 30.32
N MET A 102 24.43 13.89 31.13
CA MET A 102 23.32 14.66 31.69
C MET A 102 23.08 14.35 33.17
N SER A 103 23.48 15.29 34.02
CA SER A 103 22.75 15.57 35.25
C SER A 103 21.32 15.92 34.87
N ALA A 104 20.35 15.10 35.26
CA ALA A 104 18.95 15.36 34.99
C ALA A 104 18.56 16.81 35.40
N VAL A 105 17.70 17.45 34.59
CA VAL A 105 17.33 18.86 34.80
C VAL A 105 16.73 19.01 36.20
N GLY A 106 17.36 19.83 37.05
CA GLY A 106 17.00 19.97 38.47
C GLY A 106 18.18 19.91 39.45
N GLY A 107 19.36 19.44 39.04
CA GLY A 107 20.56 19.36 39.88
C GLY A 107 21.43 20.62 39.99
N GLY A 108 21.01 21.76 39.42
CA GLY A 108 21.79 23.00 39.38
C GLY A 108 22.77 23.16 38.20
N HIS A 109 22.78 22.21 37.27
CA HIS A 109 23.59 22.23 36.05
C HIS A 109 22.88 22.95 34.89
N GLU A 110 23.67 23.61 34.03
CA GLU A 110 23.18 24.27 32.81
C GLU A 110 22.95 23.23 31.70
N LEU A 111 21.74 23.17 31.15
CA LEU A 111 21.39 22.31 30.03
C LEU A 111 22.02 22.84 28.73
N VAL A 112 22.64 21.99 27.92
CA VAL A 112 23.22 22.41 26.63
C VAL A 112 22.67 21.54 25.51
N PHE A 113 21.87 22.16 24.63
CA PHE A 113 21.56 21.56 23.33
C PHE A 113 22.60 21.97 22.30
N ARG A 114 23.00 21.02 21.45
CA ARG A 114 23.97 21.25 20.38
C ARG A 114 23.34 21.04 19.02
N VAL A 115 23.65 21.96 18.11
CA VAL A 115 23.22 21.90 16.72
C VAL A 115 24.38 22.14 15.77
N GLU A 116 24.33 21.53 14.60
CA GLU A 116 25.31 21.72 13.53
C GLU A 116 24.63 22.21 12.27
N LYS A 117 25.19 23.26 11.65
CA LYS A 117 24.71 23.69 10.34
C LYS A 117 24.97 22.59 9.34
N TYR A 118 23.95 22.26 8.55
CA TYR A 118 24.12 21.33 7.43
C TYR A 118 23.94 22.04 6.10
N ASN A 119 24.53 21.44 5.06
CA ASN A 119 24.15 21.68 3.68
C ASN A 119 23.81 20.32 3.07
N ARG A 120 22.57 20.12 2.65
CA ARG A 120 22.07 18.85 2.12
C ARG A 120 21.68 19.03 0.66
N ASP A 121 22.02 18.03 -0.15
CA ASP A 121 21.61 17.97 -1.56
C ASP A 121 20.11 17.66 -1.70
N SER A 122 19.47 17.12 -0.65
CA SER A 122 18.06 16.75 -0.62
C SER A 122 17.45 16.95 0.78
N TYR A 123 16.21 17.44 0.81
CA TYR A 123 15.39 17.54 2.02
C TYR A 123 14.32 16.45 2.10
N ALA A 124 14.39 15.44 1.22
CA ALA A 124 13.44 14.34 1.21
C ALA A 124 13.59 13.46 2.46
N PHE A 125 12.49 12.98 3.01
CA PHE A 125 12.43 12.05 4.13
C PHE A 125 11.71 10.76 3.75
N LEU A 126 11.83 9.74 4.60
CA LEU A 126 11.07 8.49 4.47
C LEU A 126 9.93 8.45 5.47
N HIS A 127 8.73 8.08 5.01
CA HIS A 127 7.58 7.79 5.85
C HIS A 127 7.30 6.28 5.84
N ILE A 128 7.29 5.67 7.02
CA ILE A 128 6.98 4.26 7.26
C ILE A 128 5.85 4.21 8.29
N GLY A 129 4.71 3.65 7.93
CA GLY A 129 3.59 3.47 8.84
C GLY A 129 3.55 2.07 9.44
N ASP A 130 3.09 1.98 10.69
CA ASP A 130 2.57 0.73 11.28
C ASP A 130 3.52 -0.48 11.14
N THR A 131 4.75 -0.29 11.65
CA THR A 131 5.83 -1.20 11.31
C THR A 131 5.58 -2.61 11.85
N GLU A 132 4.97 -2.73 13.04
CA GLU A 132 4.74 -3.98 13.77
C GLU A 132 5.85 -5.03 13.62
N ALA A 133 7.09 -4.58 13.78
CA ALA A 133 8.27 -5.40 13.66
C ALA A 133 8.93 -5.58 15.02
N ARG A 134 9.25 -6.84 15.34
CA ARG A 134 9.89 -7.23 16.61
C ARG A 134 11.24 -7.93 16.43
N ILE A 135 11.65 -8.18 15.18
CA ILE A 135 12.88 -8.88 14.82
C ILE A 135 13.48 -8.33 13.53
N HIS A 136 14.79 -8.46 13.39
CA HIS A 136 15.54 -8.06 12.20
C HIS A 136 15.21 -9.00 11.03
N LYS A 137 14.97 -8.42 9.85
CA LYS A 137 14.69 -9.13 8.60
C LYS A 137 15.25 -8.35 7.40
N ASP A 138 15.10 -8.93 6.22
CA ASP A 138 15.52 -8.39 4.93
C ASP A 138 15.08 -6.93 4.66
N TRP A 139 13.87 -6.55 5.08
CA TRP A 139 13.39 -5.17 4.95
C TRP A 139 14.25 -4.14 5.71
N VAL A 140 14.85 -4.54 6.85
CA VAL A 140 15.76 -3.66 7.62
C VAL A 140 17.04 -3.42 6.84
N ASP A 141 17.59 -4.47 6.23
CA ASP A 141 18.80 -4.36 5.40
C ASP A 141 18.54 -3.51 4.15
N VAL A 142 17.39 -3.71 3.49
CA VAL A 142 16.96 -2.89 2.35
C VAL A 142 16.77 -1.43 2.75
N LEU A 143 16.15 -1.15 3.89
CA LEU A 143 15.99 0.22 4.40
C LEU A 143 17.36 0.87 4.68
N LYS A 144 18.26 0.17 5.38
CA LYS A 144 19.62 0.66 5.68
C LYS A 144 20.41 0.93 4.38
N GLU A 145 20.35 0.02 3.41
CA GLU A 145 20.96 0.20 2.08
C GLU A 145 20.35 1.42 1.35
N TYR A 146 19.02 1.58 1.39
CA TYR A 146 18.35 2.76 0.82
C TYR A 146 18.87 4.06 1.44
N VAL A 147 18.94 4.12 2.77
CA VAL A 147 19.41 5.31 3.50
C VAL A 147 20.84 5.65 3.11
N VAL A 148 21.72 4.66 2.97
CA VAL A 148 23.11 4.86 2.53
C VAL A 148 23.19 5.45 1.12
N TYR A 149 22.40 4.92 0.16
CA TYR A 149 22.47 5.37 -1.23
C TYR A 149 21.77 6.70 -1.47
N ASN A 150 20.65 6.97 -0.78
CA ASN A 150 19.77 8.10 -1.08
C ASN A 150 19.85 9.24 -0.05
N LYS A 151 20.49 9.00 1.10
CA LYS A 151 20.74 9.98 2.18
C LYS A 151 19.52 10.85 2.51
N PRO A 152 18.36 10.25 2.87
CA PRO A 152 17.20 11.03 3.27
C PRO A 152 17.51 11.87 4.52
N ALA A 153 16.87 13.03 4.61
CA ALA A 153 17.01 13.99 5.70
C ALA A 153 16.65 13.38 7.07
N PHE A 154 15.63 12.52 7.11
CA PHE A 154 15.20 11.75 8.27
C PHE A 154 14.31 10.58 7.84
N VAL A 155 14.04 9.65 8.76
CA VAL A 155 13.13 8.51 8.61
C VAL A 155 12.08 8.54 9.71
N VAL A 156 10.80 8.50 9.34
CA VAL A 156 9.66 8.50 10.25
C VAL A 156 9.10 7.09 10.40
N PHE A 157 8.98 6.63 11.65
CA PHE A 157 8.21 5.45 12.05
C PHE A 157 6.91 5.93 12.70
N ASN A 158 5.83 5.95 11.93
CA ASN A 158 4.57 6.61 12.28
C ASN A 158 3.60 5.69 13.03
N GLY A 159 3.92 5.39 14.29
CA GLY A 159 3.08 4.61 15.20
C GLY A 159 2.97 3.13 14.90
N ASP A 160 2.31 2.44 15.84
CA ASP A 160 2.21 0.99 15.95
C ASP A 160 3.55 0.32 15.62
N ILE A 161 4.55 0.82 16.34
CA ILE A 161 5.88 0.21 16.46
C ILE A 161 5.70 -1.21 17.03
N CYS A 162 4.66 -1.38 17.87
CA CYS A 162 3.83 -2.54 18.20
C CYS A 162 4.16 -3.28 19.49
N TYR A 163 3.74 -2.74 20.63
CA TYR A 163 3.97 -3.32 21.95
C TYR A 163 5.45 -3.41 22.35
N GLU A 164 5.72 -3.88 23.57
CA GLU A 164 7.04 -3.83 24.18
C GLU A 164 8.17 -4.39 23.31
N ASN A 165 7.94 -5.54 22.66
CA ASN A 165 8.97 -6.18 21.84
C ASN A 165 9.28 -5.38 20.58
N GLY A 166 8.27 -4.73 19.97
CA GLY A 166 8.46 -3.84 18.84
C GLY A 166 9.22 -2.59 19.23
N LEU A 167 8.79 -1.93 20.31
CA LEU A 167 9.46 -0.74 20.86
C LEU A 167 10.94 -1.02 21.17
N LYS A 168 11.21 -2.10 21.91
CA LYS A 168 12.59 -2.52 22.27
C LYS A 168 13.41 -2.92 21.04
N PHE A 169 12.80 -3.46 19.98
CA PHE A 169 13.50 -3.79 18.74
C PHE A 169 13.91 -2.51 18.00
N HIS A 170 13.00 -1.57 17.79
CA HIS A 170 13.30 -0.32 17.09
C HIS A 170 14.32 0.52 17.84
N SER A 171 14.24 0.59 19.17
CA SER A 171 15.22 1.31 20.00
C SER A 171 16.63 0.71 19.95
N ARG A 172 16.78 -0.54 19.50
CA ARG A 172 18.08 -1.18 19.30
C ARG A 172 18.56 -1.12 17.87
N GLU A 173 17.67 -1.26 16.87
CA GLU A 173 18.08 -1.53 15.48
C GLU A 173 17.89 -0.35 14.53
N LEU A 174 16.95 0.56 14.84
CA LEU A 174 16.42 1.59 13.95
C LEU A 174 16.59 3.00 14.52
N THR A 175 17.61 3.18 15.35
CA THR A 175 18.00 4.47 15.92
C THR A 175 18.70 5.36 14.89
N SER A 176 18.78 6.66 15.18
CA SER A 176 19.51 7.61 14.32
C SER A 176 20.97 7.18 14.08
N ALA A 177 21.63 6.64 15.11
CA ALA A 177 22.99 6.15 15.01
C ALA A 177 23.13 4.95 14.06
N ASN A 178 22.18 4.01 14.12
CA ASN A 178 22.21 2.80 13.30
C ASN A 178 21.74 3.00 11.86
N LEU A 179 20.92 4.02 11.61
CA LEU A 179 20.51 4.41 10.26
C LEU A 179 21.51 5.39 9.62
N GLY A 180 22.29 6.13 10.41
CA GLY A 180 23.17 7.20 9.91
C GLY A 180 22.40 8.46 9.47
N THR A 181 21.13 8.57 9.82
CA THR A 181 20.26 9.74 9.62
C THR A 181 19.24 9.81 10.75
N ARG A 182 18.61 10.97 10.98
CA ARG A 182 17.65 11.16 12.06
C ARG A 182 16.48 10.16 11.97
N ALA A 183 16.21 9.44 13.04
CA ALA A 183 15.00 8.65 13.22
C ALA A 183 13.96 9.48 14.00
N VAL A 184 12.72 9.48 13.52
CA VAL A 184 11.56 10.18 14.09
C VAL A 184 10.52 9.14 14.43
N PHE A 185 10.07 9.10 15.69
CA PHE A 185 9.08 8.14 16.16
C PHE A 185 7.80 8.87 16.54
N THR A 186 6.67 8.27 16.17
CA THR A 186 5.32 8.68 16.59
C THR A 186 4.69 7.56 17.40
N LEU A 187 3.96 7.90 18.47
CA LEU A 187 3.29 6.91 19.32
C LEU A 187 1.97 6.43 18.69
N GLY A 188 1.82 5.12 18.49
CA GLY A 188 0.55 4.51 18.09
C GLY A 188 -0.27 3.95 19.26
N ASN A 189 -1.48 3.47 18.97
CA ASN A 189 -2.38 2.92 19.99
C ASN A 189 -1.89 1.61 20.59
N HIS A 190 -1.15 0.79 19.82
CA HIS A 190 -0.55 -0.45 20.29
C HIS A 190 0.80 -0.24 20.98
N ASP A 191 1.31 0.99 21.01
CA ASP A 191 2.54 1.37 21.72
C ASP A 191 2.26 1.81 23.16
N LEU A 192 0.99 2.00 23.52
CA LEU A 192 0.52 2.22 24.88
C LEU A 192 0.48 0.87 25.62
N VAL A 193 1.50 0.60 26.43
CA VAL A 193 1.75 -0.71 27.08
C VAL A 193 1.66 -0.64 28.61
N ASP A 194 1.80 -1.79 29.28
CA ASP A 194 1.79 -1.85 30.74
C ASP A 194 2.99 -1.11 31.35
N GLY A 195 2.69 -0.28 32.36
CA GLY A 195 3.63 0.62 33.04
C GLY A 195 2.90 1.46 34.10
N ALA A 196 3.58 2.44 34.68
CA ALA A 196 2.97 3.44 35.57
C ALA A 196 1.89 4.28 34.85
N TYR A 197 2.03 4.42 33.53
CA TYR A 197 1.11 5.02 32.58
C TYR A 197 1.39 4.45 31.18
N GLY A 198 0.44 4.54 30.24
CA GLY A 198 0.50 3.80 28.98
C GLY A 198 1.75 4.08 28.13
N GLU A 199 2.23 5.32 28.11
CA GLU A 199 3.35 5.74 27.28
C GLU A 199 4.74 5.62 27.96
N GLU A 200 4.83 5.06 29.18
CA GLU A 200 6.07 5.03 29.97
C GLU A 200 7.25 4.37 29.23
N LEU A 201 7.04 3.17 28.68
CA LEU A 201 8.12 2.46 27.97
C LEU A 201 8.54 3.20 26.70
N TYR A 202 7.59 3.81 25.98
CA TYR A 202 7.92 4.63 24.82
C TYR A 202 8.81 5.81 25.23
N GLU A 203 8.42 6.53 26.28
CA GLU A 203 9.15 7.68 26.80
C GLU A 203 10.57 7.32 27.25
N GLN A 204 10.76 6.14 27.86
CA GLN A 204 12.08 5.63 28.25
C GLN A 204 13.02 5.33 27.07
N LEU A 205 12.45 4.98 25.91
CA LEU A 205 13.20 4.50 24.74
C LEU A 205 13.42 5.59 23.69
N PHE A 206 12.44 6.48 23.49
CA PHE A 206 12.40 7.43 22.38
C PHE A 206 12.30 8.89 22.83
N GLY A 207 11.95 9.15 24.09
CA GLY A 207 11.76 10.50 24.63
C GLY A 207 10.30 10.99 24.52
N PRO A 208 10.08 12.32 24.38
CA PRO A 208 8.74 12.89 24.45
C PRO A 208 7.82 12.36 23.34
N VAL A 209 6.53 12.21 23.68
CA VAL A 209 5.49 11.69 22.76
C VAL A 209 4.88 12.75 21.84
N TRP A 210 5.15 14.04 22.07
CA TRP A 210 4.91 15.13 21.12
C TRP A 210 6.09 16.09 21.12
N TYR A 211 6.47 16.56 19.93
CA TYR A 211 7.59 17.47 19.70
C TYR A 211 7.54 17.98 18.26
N SER A 212 8.38 18.95 17.92
CA SER A 212 8.47 19.52 16.58
C SER A 212 9.93 19.67 16.13
N PHE A 213 10.15 19.82 14.83
CA PHE A 213 11.44 20.15 14.24
C PHE A 213 11.26 20.77 12.86
N ASP A 214 12.25 21.54 12.42
CA ASP A 214 12.26 22.14 11.10
C ASP A 214 13.20 21.39 10.16
N ASN A 215 12.84 21.32 8.88
CA ASN A 215 13.74 20.82 7.84
C ASN A 215 13.35 21.38 6.46
N GLY A 216 14.27 22.13 5.84
CA GLY A 216 14.10 22.60 4.46
C GLY A 216 13.07 23.73 4.33
N GLY A 217 12.90 24.53 5.39
CA GLY A 217 11.90 25.59 5.46
C GLY A 217 10.48 25.10 5.76
N VAL A 218 10.31 23.85 6.19
CA VAL A 218 9.02 23.26 6.61
C VAL A 218 9.08 22.89 8.08
N HIS A 219 7.98 23.18 8.79
CA HIS A 219 7.81 22.85 10.19
C HIS A 219 7.07 21.51 10.32
N PHE A 220 7.72 20.54 10.97
CA PHE A 220 7.18 19.21 11.19
C PHE A 220 6.78 19.03 12.65
N VAL A 221 5.56 18.56 12.87
CA VAL A 221 4.99 18.32 14.20
C VAL A 221 4.68 16.84 14.35
N VAL A 222 5.09 16.26 15.47
CA VAL A 222 4.69 14.91 15.89
C VAL A 222 3.74 15.04 17.07
N ILE A 223 2.55 14.43 16.96
CA ILE A 223 1.58 14.33 18.06
C ILE A 223 1.16 12.86 18.26
N PRO A 224 0.83 12.44 19.49
CA PRO A 224 0.48 11.05 19.76
C PRO A 224 -1.00 10.76 19.41
N VAL A 225 -1.34 9.48 19.40
CA VAL A 225 -2.73 9.04 19.55
C VAL A 225 -3.32 9.50 20.88
N LEU A 226 -4.65 9.66 20.95
CA LEU A 226 -5.32 10.06 22.20
C LEU A 226 -5.86 8.87 23.02
N PHE A 227 -5.83 7.67 22.45
CA PHE A 227 -6.30 6.43 23.07
C PHE A 227 -5.62 5.21 22.43
N GLY A 228 -5.62 4.10 23.16
CA GLY A 228 -5.11 2.82 22.68
C GLY A 228 -5.30 1.72 23.73
N ASP A 229 -4.43 0.70 23.69
CA ASP A 229 -4.61 -0.50 24.53
C ASP A 229 -4.45 -0.24 26.03
N ARG A 230 -3.71 0.81 26.38
CA ARG A 230 -3.60 1.35 27.73
C ARG A 230 -3.92 2.84 27.72
N LYS A 231 -4.36 3.34 28.87
CA LYS A 231 -4.75 4.74 29.01
C LYS A 231 -3.49 5.63 29.04
N PRO A 232 -3.39 6.65 28.17
CA PRO A 232 -2.31 7.63 28.27
C PRO A 232 -2.49 8.53 29.50
N SER A 233 -1.40 9.13 29.98
CA SER A 233 -1.46 10.09 31.11
C SER A 233 -1.78 11.53 30.69
N TYR A 234 -1.73 11.82 29.39
CA TYR A 234 -2.07 13.11 28.78
C TYR A 234 -3.51 13.14 28.25
N SER A 235 -4.01 14.35 28.03
CA SER A 235 -5.32 14.62 27.41
C SER A 235 -5.17 15.33 26.07
N ALA A 236 -6.25 15.39 25.28
CA ALA A 236 -6.30 16.17 24.06
C ALA A 236 -5.97 17.66 24.31
N ASP A 237 -6.48 18.23 25.41
CA ASP A 237 -6.19 19.63 25.77
C ASP A 237 -4.71 19.87 26.07
N ASP A 238 -4.01 18.89 26.67
CA ASP A 238 -2.57 19.02 26.93
C ASP A 238 -1.80 19.12 25.61
N VAL A 239 -2.07 18.19 24.69
CA VAL A 239 -1.40 18.12 23.38
C VAL A 239 -1.73 19.34 22.53
N TYR A 240 -3.01 19.70 22.42
CA TYR A 240 -3.46 20.77 21.53
C TYR A 240 -3.10 22.17 22.06
N SER A 241 -3.05 22.35 23.39
CA SER A 241 -2.59 23.62 23.97
C SER A 241 -1.10 23.84 23.72
N TRP A 242 -0.29 22.79 23.79
CA TRP A 242 1.13 22.87 23.40
C TRP A 242 1.25 23.13 21.89
N LEU A 243 0.53 22.36 21.06
CA LEU A 243 0.57 22.49 19.60
C LEU A 243 0.26 23.92 19.15
N LYS A 244 -0.77 24.55 19.71
CA LYS A 244 -1.09 25.95 19.40
C LYS A 244 0.09 26.88 19.68
N LYS A 245 0.75 26.73 20.83
CA LYS A 245 1.90 27.57 21.22
C LYS A 245 3.12 27.32 20.34
N ASP A 246 3.35 26.08 19.92
CA ASP A 246 4.41 25.70 19.00
C ASP A 246 4.18 26.34 17.63
N LEU A 247 2.97 26.22 17.08
CA LEU A 247 2.57 26.85 15.83
C LEU A 247 2.55 28.38 15.90
N ASP A 248 2.20 28.99 17.03
CA ASP A 248 2.29 30.45 17.23
C ASP A 248 3.77 30.92 17.31
N ALA A 249 4.72 30.01 17.56
CA ALA A 249 6.13 30.33 17.68
C ALA A 249 6.89 30.26 16.35
N ILE A 250 6.36 29.65 15.30
CA ILE A 250 7.05 29.56 14.00
C ILE A 250 6.92 30.87 13.20
N PRO A 251 7.80 31.12 12.20
CA PRO A 251 7.62 32.23 11.28
C PRO A 251 6.29 32.15 10.52
N GLU A 252 5.63 33.30 10.36
CA GLU A 252 4.38 33.41 9.60
C GLU A 252 4.55 32.86 8.17
N GLY A 253 3.60 32.02 7.75
CA GLY A 253 3.59 31.42 6.41
C GLY A 253 4.53 30.22 6.23
N MET A 254 5.30 29.80 7.24
CA MET A 254 6.08 28.56 7.18
C MET A 254 5.13 27.36 6.97
N PRO A 255 5.35 26.50 5.95
CA PRO A 255 4.52 25.32 5.73
C PRO A 255 4.54 24.38 6.94
N VAL A 256 3.38 23.84 7.31
CA VAL A 256 3.22 22.91 8.44
C VAL A 256 2.83 21.52 7.95
N VAL A 257 3.51 20.51 8.49
CA VAL A 257 3.25 19.09 8.25
C VAL A 257 3.11 18.37 9.59
N LEU A 258 2.10 17.51 9.71
CA LEU A 258 1.80 16.80 10.95
C LEU A 258 1.89 15.28 10.78
N PHE A 259 2.52 14.62 11.75
CA PHE A 259 2.55 13.16 11.91
C PHE A 259 1.69 12.78 13.13
N ASN A 260 0.74 11.87 12.90
CA ASN A 260 0.00 11.18 13.95
C ASN A 260 -0.35 9.79 13.42
N HIS A 261 -0.26 8.75 14.24
CA HIS A 261 -0.65 7.42 13.83
C HIS A 261 -2.14 7.32 13.41
N HIS A 262 -3.03 8.00 14.16
CA HIS A 262 -4.45 8.14 13.84
C HIS A 262 -4.70 9.35 12.95
N PHE A 263 -5.63 9.21 12.01
CA PHE A 263 -6.23 10.37 11.34
C PHE A 263 -7.35 10.93 12.22
N THR A 264 -7.14 12.12 12.78
CA THR A 264 -8.06 12.74 13.74
C THR A 264 -8.99 13.72 13.03
N GLY A 265 -10.30 13.50 13.18
CA GLY A 265 -11.33 14.21 12.40
C GLY A 265 -11.42 13.64 10.98
N TYR A 266 -12.57 13.06 10.62
CA TYR A 266 -12.80 12.57 9.26
C TYR A 266 -13.31 13.65 8.31
N ASP A 267 -13.37 14.90 8.77
CA ASP A 267 -13.86 16.03 7.99
C ASP A 267 -12.71 16.77 7.32
N THR A 268 -13.01 17.47 6.23
CA THR A 268 -12.04 18.27 5.48
C THR A 268 -11.64 19.57 6.18
N ASP A 269 -12.11 19.84 7.40
CA ASP A 269 -11.87 21.11 8.12
C ASP A 269 -10.57 21.12 8.94
N PHE A 270 -9.97 19.95 9.20
CA PHE A 270 -8.72 19.80 9.96
C PHE A 270 -8.76 20.51 11.33
N LEU A 271 -9.94 20.53 11.96
CA LEU A 271 -10.16 21.13 13.27
C LEU A 271 -9.94 20.11 14.39
N LEU A 272 -8.87 20.28 15.16
CA LEU A 272 -8.55 19.46 16.33
C LEU A 272 -9.29 20.00 17.56
N LYS A 273 -10.08 19.15 18.24
CA LYS A 273 -10.92 19.53 19.39
C LYS A 273 -10.59 18.72 20.64
N GLY A 274 -10.19 19.42 21.69
CA GLY A 274 -10.20 18.93 23.08
C GLY A 274 -11.47 19.36 23.82
N GLU A 275 -11.48 19.21 25.14
CA GLU A 275 -12.62 19.68 25.96
C GLU A 275 -12.58 21.21 26.18
N LYS A 276 -11.38 21.80 26.17
CA LYS A 276 -11.13 23.22 26.49
C LYS A 276 -10.39 23.96 25.38
N THR A 277 -9.63 23.24 24.55
CA THR A 277 -8.79 23.82 23.51
C THR A 277 -9.21 23.30 22.15
N GLU A 278 -9.24 24.18 21.16
CA GLU A 278 -9.38 23.84 19.75
C GLU A 278 -8.25 24.46 18.94
N VAL A 279 -7.79 23.74 17.91
CA VAL A 279 -6.75 24.18 16.99
C VAL A 279 -7.22 23.91 15.56
N ASN A 280 -7.46 24.98 14.82
CA ASN A 280 -7.70 24.88 13.39
C ASN A 280 -6.36 24.89 12.67
N LEU A 281 -5.96 23.74 12.10
CA LEU A 281 -4.66 23.63 11.42
C LEU A 281 -4.61 24.51 10.17
N LEU A 282 -5.75 24.79 9.53
CA LEU A 282 -5.81 25.60 8.31
C LEU A 282 -5.36 27.06 8.54
N ASP A 283 -5.32 27.53 9.79
CA ASP A 283 -4.83 28.86 10.15
C ASP A 283 -3.28 28.98 10.03
N TYR A 284 -2.56 27.86 9.90
CA TYR A 284 -1.08 27.80 10.00
C TYR A 284 -0.39 27.29 8.73
N ASN A 285 -0.88 27.65 7.53
CA ASN A 285 -0.34 27.16 6.24
C ASN A 285 -0.14 25.63 6.19
N PHE A 286 -1.12 24.89 6.73
CA PHE A 286 -1.07 23.44 6.83
C PHE A 286 -1.08 22.78 5.46
N LYS A 287 -0.14 21.86 5.23
CA LYS A 287 0.08 21.23 3.91
C LYS A 287 -0.25 19.75 3.89
N ALA A 288 0.11 19.01 4.95
CA ALA A 288 -0.06 17.58 4.95
C ALA A 288 -0.27 16.96 6.34
N TYR A 289 -1.11 15.92 6.36
CA TYR A 289 -1.35 15.05 7.51
C TYR A 289 -0.92 13.62 7.17
N PHE A 290 0.04 13.08 7.90
CA PHE A 290 0.52 11.71 7.74
C PHE A 290 -0.02 10.79 8.83
N TYR A 291 -0.59 9.65 8.43
CA TYR A 291 -1.16 8.63 9.32
C TYR A 291 -0.82 7.21 8.86
N ALA A 292 -1.13 6.21 9.69
CA ALA A 292 -0.72 4.82 9.40
C ALA A 292 -1.68 3.72 9.89
N HIS A 293 -2.63 4.03 10.79
CA HIS A 293 -3.49 3.06 11.47
C HIS A 293 -4.27 2.07 10.59
N TYR A 294 -4.47 2.40 9.32
CA TYR A 294 -5.30 1.61 8.41
C TYR A 294 -4.53 0.57 7.60
N HIS A 295 -3.19 0.51 7.70
CA HIS A 295 -2.34 -0.41 6.95
C HIS A 295 -2.60 -0.37 5.43
N ILE A 296 -2.59 0.84 4.84
CA ILE A 296 -2.85 1.07 3.41
C ILE A 296 -1.82 2.04 2.81
N ASN A 297 -1.75 2.09 1.47
CA ASN A 297 -1.19 3.24 0.77
C ASN A 297 -2.35 4.07 0.21
N LEU A 298 -2.47 5.30 0.70
CA LEU A 298 -3.46 6.25 0.21
C LEU A 298 -2.86 7.66 0.23
N LEU A 299 -3.07 8.39 -0.86
CA LEU A 299 -2.77 9.81 -0.94
C LEU A 299 -4.04 10.49 -1.44
N GLU A 300 -4.62 11.34 -0.61
CA GLU A 300 -5.81 12.12 -0.92
C GLU A 300 -5.49 13.60 -0.76
N ARG A 301 -5.78 14.39 -1.79
CA ARG A 301 -5.64 15.85 -1.73
C ARG A 301 -7.02 16.47 -1.70
N SER A 302 -7.33 17.19 -0.63
CA SER A 302 -8.58 17.93 -0.50
C SER A 302 -8.67 18.98 -1.59
N GLU A 303 -9.70 18.91 -2.43
CA GLU A 303 -9.97 19.92 -3.45
C GLU A 303 -10.34 21.28 -2.84
N THR A 304 -10.89 21.28 -1.62
CA THR A 304 -11.38 22.50 -0.95
C THR A 304 -10.27 23.24 -0.22
N THR A 305 -9.39 22.53 0.47
CA THR A 305 -8.33 23.14 1.31
C THR A 305 -6.94 23.03 0.69
N GLY A 306 -6.76 22.15 -0.29
CA GLY A 306 -5.46 21.86 -0.90
C GLY A 306 -4.52 21.00 -0.05
N VAL A 307 -4.92 20.65 1.19
CA VAL A 307 -4.18 19.79 2.13
C VAL A 307 -4.16 18.35 1.64
N THR A 308 -3.02 17.68 1.80
CA THR A 308 -2.85 16.26 1.44
C THR A 308 -2.85 15.37 2.69
N THR A 309 -3.71 14.36 2.73
CA THR A 309 -3.64 13.28 3.73
C THR A 309 -2.92 12.08 3.13
N ILE A 310 -2.00 11.47 3.90
CA ILE A 310 -1.11 10.42 3.39
C ILE A 310 -1.03 9.28 4.39
N ALA A 311 -1.39 8.09 3.93
CA ALA A 311 -1.04 6.81 4.54
C ALA A 311 0.06 6.10 3.75
N THR A 312 0.97 5.47 4.48
CA THR A 312 1.98 4.59 3.91
C THR A 312 1.98 3.27 4.65
N MET A 313 2.03 2.18 3.89
CA MET A 313 2.14 0.82 4.40
C MET A 313 3.50 0.56 5.06
N SER A 314 3.60 -0.54 5.80
CA SER A 314 4.87 -1.04 6.34
C SER A 314 5.67 -1.84 5.29
N PRO A 315 7.02 -1.83 5.34
CA PRO A 315 7.86 -2.58 4.41
C PRO A 315 7.92 -4.09 4.70
N ASN A 316 7.33 -4.58 5.80
CA ASN A 316 7.49 -5.97 6.25
C ASN A 316 6.27 -6.88 6.05
N LYS A 317 5.14 -6.36 5.59
CA LYS A 317 3.86 -7.08 5.45
C LYS A 317 2.93 -6.44 4.43
N GLY A 318 1.97 -7.20 3.91
CA GLY A 318 0.90 -6.69 3.05
C GLY A 318 -0.21 -5.95 3.82
N GLY A 319 -0.82 -4.96 3.17
CA GLY A 319 -1.85 -4.09 3.76
C GLY A 319 -3.23 -4.73 3.88
N ILE A 320 -4.11 -4.13 4.67
CA ILE A 320 -5.49 -4.62 4.83
C ILE A 320 -6.30 -4.47 3.54
N ASP A 321 -6.02 -3.42 2.76
CA ASP A 321 -6.57 -3.23 1.42
C ASP A 321 -5.76 -3.98 0.34
N HIS A 322 -4.91 -4.92 0.77
CA HIS A 322 -3.97 -5.68 -0.03
C HIS A 322 -2.84 -4.87 -0.68
N THR A 323 -2.73 -3.58 -0.37
CA THR A 323 -1.66 -2.74 -0.88
C THR A 323 -0.28 -3.39 -0.59
N PRO A 324 0.68 -3.34 -1.52
CA PRO A 324 1.97 -3.98 -1.32
C PRO A 324 2.79 -3.41 -0.15
N SER A 325 3.58 -4.27 0.49
CA SER A 325 4.62 -3.89 1.44
C SER A 325 5.53 -2.82 0.86
N SER A 326 5.70 -1.69 1.56
CA SER A 326 6.39 -0.53 1.01
C SER A 326 6.85 0.46 2.08
N PHE A 327 7.59 1.49 1.64
CA PHE A 327 7.78 2.75 2.36
C PHE A 327 7.71 3.90 1.36
N ARG A 328 7.61 5.15 1.83
CA ARG A 328 7.39 6.30 0.96
C ARG A 328 8.50 7.33 1.14
N LYS A 329 9.11 7.75 0.03
CA LYS A 329 9.94 8.95 -0.04
C LYS A 329 9.04 10.17 -0.23
N VAL A 330 9.28 11.22 0.53
CA VAL A 330 8.51 12.46 0.48
C VAL A 330 9.45 13.65 0.49
N SER A 331 9.12 14.69 -0.26
CA SER A 331 9.80 15.98 -0.14
C SER A 331 8.81 17.14 -0.21
N PHE A 332 9.21 18.26 0.38
CA PHE A 332 8.51 19.53 0.26
C PHE A 332 9.52 20.59 -0.20
N ASP A 333 9.09 21.49 -1.10
CA ASP A 333 9.79 22.75 -1.31
C ASP A 333 9.44 23.76 -0.20
N ARG A 334 10.08 24.94 -0.23
CA ARG A 334 9.90 25.99 0.79
C ARG A 334 8.50 26.60 0.77
N GLU A 335 7.78 26.45 -0.33
CA GLU A 335 6.40 26.86 -0.51
C GLU A 335 5.41 25.79 0.00
N GLY A 336 5.93 24.62 0.39
CA GLY A 336 5.16 23.49 0.91
C GLY A 336 4.51 22.63 -0.18
N LYS A 337 5.02 22.67 -1.41
CA LYS A 337 4.61 21.77 -2.48
C LYS A 337 5.21 20.38 -2.24
N LEU A 338 4.33 19.39 -2.14
CA LEU A 338 4.66 17.99 -1.94
C LEU A 338 5.12 17.33 -3.26
N ASP A 339 6.19 16.54 -3.20
CA ASP A 339 6.47 15.41 -4.11
C ASP A 339 6.57 14.11 -3.29
N SER A 340 6.11 13.02 -3.88
CA SER A 340 5.93 11.74 -3.19
C SER A 340 6.22 10.56 -4.12
N GLU A 341 6.84 9.53 -3.56
CA GLU A 341 7.19 8.31 -4.29
C GLU A 341 7.17 7.07 -3.38
N ILE A 342 6.40 6.07 -3.76
CA ILE A 342 6.40 4.75 -3.11
C ILE A 342 7.60 3.92 -3.55
N ARG A 343 8.22 3.27 -2.56
CA ARG A 343 9.22 2.22 -2.74
C ARG A 343 8.67 0.90 -2.22
N TYR A 344 8.40 -0.03 -3.12
CA TYR A 344 7.90 -1.37 -2.78
C TYR A 344 9.04 -2.19 -2.18
N ALA A 345 8.82 -2.81 -1.02
CA ALA A 345 9.81 -3.60 -0.31
C ALA A 345 9.54 -5.11 -0.52
N SER A 346 10.53 -5.99 -0.63
CA SER A 346 12.00 -5.83 -0.63
C SER A 346 12.59 -6.45 -1.90
N LEU A 347 12.59 -5.71 -3.01
CA LEU A 347 13.15 -6.16 -4.29
C LEU A 347 14.55 -5.58 -4.49
N LYS A 348 15.55 -6.45 -4.71
CA LYS A 348 16.93 -6.06 -5.01
C LYS A 348 17.29 -6.49 -6.43
N GLY A 349 17.57 -5.54 -7.31
CA GLY A 349 18.04 -5.79 -8.68
C GLY A 349 17.14 -6.72 -9.50
N HIS A 350 15.82 -6.62 -9.34
CA HIS A 350 14.87 -7.46 -10.06
C HIS A 350 14.88 -7.11 -11.55
N VAL A 351 15.15 -8.09 -12.41
CA VAL A 351 15.18 -7.96 -13.87
C VAL A 351 14.57 -9.21 -14.51
N ALA A 352 13.36 -9.06 -15.04
CA ALA A 352 12.67 -10.09 -15.81
C ALA A 352 12.54 -9.64 -17.27
N ALA A 353 13.11 -10.40 -18.19
CA ALA A 353 13.18 -10.06 -19.61
C ALA A 353 12.52 -11.14 -20.46
N THR A 354 11.65 -10.70 -21.36
CA THR A 354 10.76 -11.56 -22.11
C THR A 354 10.75 -11.16 -23.58
N LEU A 355 11.06 -12.10 -24.47
CA LEU A 355 11.23 -11.87 -25.90
C LEU A 355 10.25 -12.72 -26.69
N PHE A 356 9.52 -12.12 -27.65
CA PHE A 356 8.58 -12.85 -28.51
C PHE A 356 8.46 -12.26 -29.91
N GLU A 357 8.07 -13.08 -30.88
CA GLU A 357 7.89 -12.68 -32.27
C GLU A 357 6.52 -12.00 -32.48
N LYS A 358 6.52 -10.79 -33.04
CA LYS A 358 5.30 -10.17 -33.58
C LYS A 358 4.99 -10.81 -34.94
N GLN A 359 4.03 -11.73 -34.96
CA GLN A 359 3.51 -12.33 -36.19
C GLN A 359 2.15 -11.75 -36.56
N VAL A 360 2.05 -11.18 -37.75
CA VAL A 360 0.79 -10.74 -38.35
C VAL A 360 0.17 -11.90 -39.12
N ASP A 361 -1.12 -12.12 -38.92
CA ASP A 361 -1.94 -13.02 -39.71
C ASP A 361 -2.14 -12.47 -41.13
N GLY A 362 -1.72 -13.22 -42.15
CA GLY A 362 -1.86 -12.80 -43.54
C GLY A 362 -3.30 -12.66 -44.02
N ASP A 363 -4.25 -13.34 -43.35
CA ASP A 363 -5.66 -13.35 -43.75
C ASP A 363 -6.50 -12.29 -43.00
N THR A 364 -6.17 -12.01 -41.73
CA THR A 364 -6.96 -11.10 -40.87
C THR A 364 -6.25 -9.80 -40.52
N GLY A 365 -4.93 -9.70 -40.71
CA GLY A 365 -4.12 -8.58 -40.25
C GLY A 365 -3.87 -8.53 -38.74
N ASN A 366 -4.46 -9.44 -37.95
CA ASN A 366 -4.32 -9.50 -36.49
C ASN A 366 -3.00 -10.13 -36.04
N LEU A 367 -2.54 -9.86 -34.83
CA LEU A 367 -1.35 -10.52 -34.28
C LEU A 367 -1.68 -11.95 -33.81
N LYS A 368 -1.04 -12.96 -34.40
CA LYS A 368 -1.23 -14.39 -34.04
C LYS A 368 -0.19 -14.91 -33.04
N GLY A 369 0.94 -14.22 -32.89
CA GLY A 369 2.04 -14.63 -32.01
C GLY A 369 2.68 -15.98 -32.38
N ARG A 370 3.93 -16.22 -31.98
CA ARG A 370 4.57 -17.54 -32.13
C ARG A 370 5.48 -17.86 -30.95
N THR A 371 5.46 -19.12 -30.53
CA THR A 371 6.44 -19.71 -29.62
C THR A 371 7.61 -20.28 -30.41
N GLY A 372 8.82 -19.82 -30.08
CA GLY A 372 10.06 -20.27 -30.72
C GLY A 372 10.62 -19.27 -31.72
N ILE A 373 11.77 -18.70 -31.38
CA ILE A 373 12.68 -18.02 -32.31
C ILE A 373 13.20 -19.06 -33.31
N LYS A 374 12.50 -19.25 -34.42
CA LYS A 374 13.10 -19.86 -35.62
C LYS A 374 13.63 -18.73 -36.48
N VAL A 375 14.84 -18.24 -36.18
CA VAL A 375 15.57 -17.37 -37.13
C VAL A 375 15.81 -18.21 -38.39
N LYS A 376 14.93 -18.13 -39.38
CA LYS A 376 15.19 -18.71 -40.68
C LYS A 376 16.37 -17.93 -41.27
N THR A 377 17.49 -18.61 -41.46
CA THR A 377 18.56 -18.14 -42.34
C THR A 377 18.01 -18.05 -43.76
N ALA A 378 17.47 -16.89 -44.14
CA ALA A 378 17.56 -16.30 -45.48
C ALA A 378 16.43 -15.28 -45.71
N SER A 379 16.85 -14.08 -46.09
CA SER A 379 16.21 -13.32 -47.15
C SER A 379 16.00 -14.23 -48.37
N GLY A 380 14.83 -14.84 -48.50
CA GLY A 380 14.46 -15.68 -49.62
C GLY A 380 13.05 -15.31 -50.08
N ASN A 381 12.93 -14.87 -51.33
CA ASN A 381 11.64 -14.59 -51.95
C ASN A 381 10.71 -15.80 -51.82
N VAL A 382 9.60 -15.65 -51.11
CA VAL A 382 8.52 -16.64 -51.13
C VAL A 382 7.77 -16.47 -52.45
N LYS A 383 7.92 -17.42 -53.37
CA LYS A 383 7.06 -17.49 -54.56
C LYS A 383 5.73 -18.10 -54.15
N LEU A 384 4.71 -17.25 -53.97
CA LEU A 384 3.32 -17.65 -54.10
C LEU A 384 2.93 -17.56 -55.59
N ALA A 385 1.97 -18.39 -56.01
CA ALA A 385 1.41 -18.36 -57.35
C ALA A 385 0.64 -17.04 -57.58
N GLY A 386 1.38 -15.95 -57.84
CA GLY A 386 0.81 -14.61 -57.99
C GLY A 386 1.80 -13.43 -58.04
N GLY A 387 3.08 -13.64 -57.70
CA GLY A 387 4.09 -12.57 -57.73
C GLY A 387 4.90 -12.49 -56.43
N ALA A 388 6.08 -11.88 -56.49
CA ALA A 388 6.94 -11.72 -55.32
C ALA A 388 6.39 -10.60 -54.42
N VAL A 389 5.92 -10.97 -53.23
CA VAL A 389 5.56 -10.01 -52.17
C VAL A 389 6.79 -9.83 -51.27
N SER A 390 7.22 -8.58 -51.08
CA SER A 390 8.19 -8.22 -50.05
C SER A 390 7.54 -8.49 -48.68
N VAL A 391 8.02 -9.51 -47.98
CA VAL A 391 7.61 -9.75 -46.59
C VAL A 391 8.45 -8.82 -45.73
N ALA A 392 7.80 -7.96 -44.93
CA ALA A 392 8.49 -7.16 -43.94
C ALA A 392 9.34 -8.09 -43.04
N PRO A 393 10.56 -7.69 -42.65
CA PRO A 393 11.38 -8.52 -41.77
C PRO A 393 10.62 -8.79 -40.47
N ALA A 394 10.69 -10.02 -39.97
CA ALA A 394 10.08 -10.37 -38.69
C ALA A 394 10.64 -9.48 -37.57
N MET A 395 9.75 -8.98 -36.72
CA MET A 395 10.10 -8.13 -35.58
C MET A 395 9.85 -8.89 -34.28
N TYR A 396 10.72 -8.71 -33.31
CA TYR A 396 10.60 -9.29 -31.98
C TYR A 396 10.40 -8.18 -30.97
N ASP A 397 9.43 -8.35 -30.08
CA ASP A 397 9.23 -7.45 -28.95
C ASP A 397 9.97 -7.99 -27.73
N LEU A 398 10.80 -7.13 -27.15
CA LEU A 398 11.46 -7.34 -25.87
C LEU A 398 10.74 -6.48 -24.83
N VAL A 399 10.19 -7.14 -23.81
CA VAL A 399 9.58 -6.52 -22.63
C VAL A 399 10.45 -6.85 -21.42
N VAL A 400 10.87 -5.82 -20.68
CA VAL A 400 11.72 -5.98 -19.50
C VAL A 400 11.09 -5.26 -18.31
N ASN A 401 10.74 -6.02 -17.29
CA ASN A 401 10.32 -5.49 -16.00
C ASN A 401 11.54 -5.40 -15.06
N VAL A 402 11.83 -4.19 -14.60
CA VAL A 402 13.00 -3.85 -13.79
C VAL A 402 12.57 -3.07 -12.55
N TYR A 403 13.04 -3.50 -11.38
CA TYR A 403 12.84 -2.74 -10.15
C TYR A 403 13.92 -3.01 -9.09
N ASP A 404 14.29 -1.97 -8.34
CA ASP A 404 15.10 -2.09 -7.13
C ASP A 404 14.58 -1.10 -6.09
N THR A 405 14.24 -1.61 -4.90
CA THR A 405 13.73 -0.79 -3.80
C THR A 405 14.74 0.29 -3.41
N ARG A 406 16.04 0.00 -3.54
CA ARG A 406 17.15 0.77 -2.94
C ARG A 406 17.62 1.93 -3.80
N THR A 407 17.31 1.93 -5.09
CA THR A 407 17.98 2.80 -6.07
C THR A 407 17.18 2.90 -7.37
N ASP A 408 17.33 4.01 -8.09
CA ASP A 408 16.68 4.22 -9.38
C ASP A 408 17.39 3.50 -10.54
N VAL A 409 16.62 3.14 -11.57
CA VAL A 409 17.13 2.57 -12.82
C VAL A 409 17.60 3.70 -13.75
N GLU A 410 18.87 3.67 -14.15
CA GLU A 410 19.44 4.67 -15.06
C GLU A 410 19.25 4.30 -16.53
N SER A 411 19.51 3.04 -16.88
CA SER A 411 19.38 2.55 -18.25
C SER A 411 19.20 1.05 -18.32
N VAL A 412 18.53 0.61 -19.38
CA VAL A 412 18.36 -0.80 -19.73
C VAL A 412 18.78 -0.98 -21.18
N THR A 413 19.74 -1.87 -21.44
CA THR A 413 20.21 -2.19 -22.78
C THR A 413 20.08 -3.68 -23.08
N ALA A 414 19.98 -4.04 -24.35
CA ALA A 414 19.92 -5.41 -24.84
C ALA A 414 21.07 -5.68 -25.83
N ALA A 415 21.98 -6.57 -25.46
CA ALA A 415 23.04 -7.03 -26.33
C ALA A 415 22.56 -8.22 -27.18
N THR A 416 22.80 -8.09 -28.49
CA THR A 416 22.43 -9.08 -29.52
C THR A 416 23.64 -9.41 -30.41
N GLY A 417 23.49 -10.35 -31.35
CA GLY A 417 24.55 -10.68 -32.32
C GLY A 417 24.85 -9.53 -33.27
N GLY A 418 23.92 -8.59 -33.44
CA GLY A 418 24.04 -7.40 -34.30
C GLY A 418 24.38 -6.09 -33.58
N GLY A 419 24.63 -6.09 -32.26
CA GLY A 419 24.95 -4.89 -31.48
C GLY A 419 24.10 -4.72 -30.22
N GLU A 420 24.26 -3.57 -29.55
CA GLU A 420 23.54 -3.19 -28.33
C GLU A 420 22.38 -2.23 -28.64
N TYR A 421 21.22 -2.49 -28.06
CA TYR A 421 20.00 -1.71 -28.22
C TYR A 421 19.61 -1.06 -26.89
N LEU A 422 19.33 0.24 -26.88
CA LEU A 422 18.76 0.93 -25.72
C LEU A 422 17.26 0.68 -25.67
N LEU A 423 16.73 0.34 -24.50
CA LEU A 423 15.29 0.18 -24.30
C LEU A 423 14.66 1.52 -23.88
N GLU A 424 13.39 1.69 -24.24
CA GLU A 424 12.56 2.81 -23.84
C GLU A 424 11.78 2.47 -22.57
N LYS A 425 11.76 3.39 -21.58
CA LYS A 425 10.91 3.28 -20.41
C LYS A 425 9.47 3.63 -20.78
N VAL A 426 8.56 2.65 -20.67
CA VAL A 426 7.14 2.81 -21.05
C VAL A 426 6.18 2.76 -19.86
N GLY A 427 6.68 2.42 -18.67
CA GLY A 427 5.94 2.43 -17.41
C GLY A 427 6.92 2.49 -16.23
N ASP A 428 6.41 2.43 -15.00
CA ASP A 428 7.26 2.57 -13.81
C ASP A 428 8.32 1.47 -13.71
N TRP A 429 7.94 0.21 -13.98
CA TRP A 429 8.87 -0.93 -14.00
C TRP A 429 9.25 -1.37 -15.41
N THR A 430 8.47 -1.00 -16.43
CA THR A 430 8.55 -1.63 -17.76
C THR A 430 9.39 -0.83 -18.74
N TRP A 431 10.31 -1.54 -19.39
CA TRP A 431 11.14 -1.09 -20.49
C TRP A 431 10.91 -1.95 -21.72
N ARG A 432 10.95 -1.37 -22.92
CA ARG A 432 10.68 -2.08 -24.18
C ARG A 432 11.66 -1.75 -25.29
N ALA A 433 11.83 -2.71 -26.19
CA ALA A 433 12.43 -2.50 -27.50
C ALA A 433 11.79 -3.43 -28.53
N SER A 434 11.79 -3.02 -29.80
CA SER A 434 11.49 -3.90 -30.93
C SER A 434 12.78 -4.20 -31.69
N LEU A 435 13.12 -5.48 -31.79
CA LEU A 435 14.36 -5.98 -32.38
C LEU A 435 14.06 -6.60 -33.75
N PRO A 436 14.80 -6.24 -34.82
CA PRO A 436 14.66 -6.91 -36.10
C PRO A 436 15.22 -8.34 -36.01
N ALA A 437 14.64 -9.28 -36.77
CA ALA A 437 15.12 -10.67 -36.80
C ALA A 437 16.62 -10.81 -37.08
N ASP A 438 17.19 -9.88 -37.85
CA ASP A 438 18.62 -9.86 -38.18
C ASP A 438 19.52 -9.59 -36.98
N ALA A 439 19.03 -8.85 -35.98
CA ALA A 439 19.75 -8.64 -34.71
C ALA A 439 19.94 -9.95 -33.93
N LEU A 440 19.04 -10.91 -34.14
CA LEU A 440 19.03 -12.19 -33.45
C LEU A 440 19.87 -13.28 -34.16
N ARG A 441 20.45 -12.98 -35.33
CA ARG A 441 21.30 -13.91 -36.08
C ARG A 441 22.60 -14.20 -35.32
N GLY A 442 23.01 -15.47 -35.30
CA GLY A 442 24.29 -15.89 -34.72
C GLY A 442 24.33 -16.02 -33.20
N LEU A 443 23.21 -15.82 -32.49
CA LEU A 443 23.10 -16.00 -31.04
C LEU A 443 22.94 -17.47 -30.59
N ASP A 444 23.20 -18.43 -31.50
CA ASP A 444 23.18 -19.86 -31.21
C ASP A 444 24.54 -20.28 -30.65
N VAL A 445 24.59 -20.54 -29.33
CA VAL A 445 25.78 -21.06 -28.65
C VAL A 445 25.37 -22.35 -27.94
N ASN A 446 25.89 -23.49 -28.42
CA ASN A 446 25.71 -24.82 -27.84
C ASN A 446 24.26 -25.37 -27.84
N GLY A 447 23.46 -25.08 -28.86
CA GLY A 447 22.19 -25.78 -29.09
C GLY A 447 21.04 -25.40 -28.14
N ALA A 448 21.12 -24.23 -27.51
CA ALA A 448 20.05 -23.62 -26.71
C ALA A 448 19.61 -22.29 -27.33
N ALA A 449 18.32 -21.97 -27.22
CA ALA A 449 17.63 -20.85 -27.89
C ALA A 449 18.36 -19.49 -27.81
N CYS A 450 18.05 -18.62 -28.79
CA CYS A 450 18.58 -17.26 -28.95
C CYS A 450 18.63 -16.48 -27.63
N ARG A 451 19.82 -16.08 -27.17
CA ARG A 451 20.03 -15.39 -25.88
C ARG A 451 20.28 -13.90 -26.10
N VAL A 452 19.27 -13.06 -25.89
CA VAL A 452 19.47 -11.61 -25.76
C VAL A 452 19.86 -11.31 -24.31
N VAL A 453 21.00 -10.67 -24.11
CA VAL A 453 21.47 -10.32 -22.76
C VAL A 453 21.02 -8.90 -22.43
N VAL A 454 20.11 -8.77 -21.48
CA VAL A 454 19.66 -7.49 -20.94
C VAL A 454 20.61 -7.04 -19.84
N THR A 455 21.15 -5.83 -19.97
CA THR A 455 21.98 -5.19 -18.95
C THR A 455 21.22 -4.00 -18.37
N THR A 456 20.99 -4.03 -17.06
CA THR A 456 20.38 -2.93 -16.31
C THR A 456 21.44 -2.25 -15.46
N ARG A 457 21.50 -0.91 -15.53
CA ARG A 457 22.34 -0.08 -14.68
C ARG A 457 21.48 0.72 -13.71
N PHE A 458 21.85 0.66 -12.44
CA PHE A 458 21.21 1.41 -11.35
C PHE A 458 22.08 2.58 -10.90
N SER A 459 21.44 3.59 -10.31
CA SER A 459 22.09 4.85 -9.89
C SER A 459 23.12 4.69 -8.77
N ASN A 460 23.05 3.59 -8.01
CA ASN A 460 24.10 3.22 -7.06
C ASN A 460 25.32 2.53 -7.71
N GLY A 461 25.37 2.44 -9.04
CA GLY A 461 26.43 1.78 -9.80
C GLY A 461 26.26 0.26 -9.97
N THR A 462 25.23 -0.34 -9.38
CA THR A 462 24.92 -1.77 -9.56
C THR A 462 24.60 -2.06 -11.03
N VAL A 463 25.12 -3.17 -11.55
CA VAL A 463 24.82 -3.66 -12.89
C VAL A 463 24.29 -5.07 -12.79
N VAL A 464 23.06 -5.29 -13.27
CA VAL A 464 22.44 -6.62 -13.32
C VAL A 464 22.35 -7.05 -14.78
N LYS A 465 22.78 -8.29 -15.06
CA LYS A 465 22.63 -8.92 -16.37
C LYS A 465 21.63 -10.05 -16.27
N SER A 466 20.62 -10.03 -17.15
CA SER A 466 19.61 -11.07 -17.27
C SER A 466 19.57 -11.57 -18.72
N VAL A 467 19.19 -12.83 -18.92
CA VAL A 467 19.00 -13.38 -20.27
C VAL A 467 17.51 -13.33 -20.57
N ALA A 468 17.13 -12.61 -21.63
CA ALA A 468 15.77 -12.68 -22.13
C ALA A 468 15.52 -14.10 -22.62
N ARG A 469 14.54 -14.76 -22.01
CA ARG A 469 14.15 -16.12 -22.40
C ARG A 469 13.03 -16.00 -23.43
N ASP A 470 13.15 -16.75 -24.51
CA ASP A 470 12.00 -17.05 -25.37
C ASP A 470 11.10 -18.07 -24.63
N TYR A 471 9.81 -18.04 -24.93
CA TYR A 471 8.80 -18.92 -24.36
C TYR A 471 8.97 -20.39 -24.76
N SER A 472 9.92 -20.72 -25.65
CA SER A 472 10.28 -22.11 -25.94
C SER A 472 10.97 -22.86 -24.78
N ASP A 473 11.45 -22.14 -23.76
CA ASP A 473 12.22 -22.66 -22.60
C ASP A 473 11.38 -22.81 -21.31
N ILE A 474 10.07 -23.09 -21.43
CA ILE A 474 9.17 -23.23 -20.27
C ILE A 474 9.33 -24.61 -19.61
N ASP A 475 9.37 -24.63 -18.27
CA ASP A 475 9.23 -25.84 -17.47
C ASP A 475 7.86 -26.50 -17.80
N GLY A 476 7.79 -27.81 -18.12
CA GLY A 476 6.49 -28.54 -18.15
C GLY A 476 6.22 -29.50 -19.32
N GLY A 477 7.06 -29.54 -20.36
CA GLY A 477 7.04 -30.61 -21.38
C GLY A 477 5.85 -30.63 -22.37
N LYS A 478 4.93 -29.65 -22.33
CA LYS A 478 3.89 -29.41 -23.37
C LYS A 478 4.22 -28.14 -24.19
N ALA A 479 3.53 -27.96 -25.33
CA ALA A 479 3.71 -26.78 -26.20
C ALA A 479 3.51 -25.47 -25.42
N ALA A 480 4.47 -24.57 -25.52
CA ALA A 480 4.48 -23.31 -24.81
C ALA A 480 3.37 -22.34 -25.30
N PRO A 481 2.74 -21.57 -24.40
CA PRO A 481 1.77 -20.54 -24.76
C PRO A 481 2.41 -19.44 -25.60
N LYS A 482 1.65 -18.91 -26.56
CA LYS A 482 2.09 -17.87 -27.49
C LYS A 482 1.63 -16.51 -27.02
N VAL A 483 2.54 -15.55 -26.93
CA VAL A 483 2.16 -14.14 -26.74
C VAL A 483 1.87 -13.51 -28.09
N GLN A 484 0.66 -12.96 -28.22
CA GLN A 484 0.22 -12.23 -29.41
C GLN A 484 0.74 -10.80 -29.36
N TRP A 485 0.56 -10.13 -28.23
CA TRP A 485 1.01 -8.76 -28.00
C TRP A 485 1.09 -8.45 -26.50
N VAL A 486 1.80 -7.36 -26.20
CA VAL A 486 1.86 -6.74 -24.87
C VAL A 486 1.67 -5.24 -25.02
N ALA A 487 0.80 -4.66 -24.19
CA ALA A 487 0.54 -3.22 -24.14
C ALA A 487 0.85 -2.70 -22.74
N SER A 488 1.58 -1.59 -22.64
CA SER A 488 1.79 -0.92 -21.34
C SER A 488 0.78 0.20 -21.18
N LEU A 489 0.12 0.26 -20.02
CA LEU A 489 -0.84 1.31 -19.68
C LEU A 489 -0.17 2.55 -19.06
N GLY A 490 1.17 2.54 -18.94
CA GLY A 490 1.98 3.66 -18.45
C GLY A 490 2.04 3.81 -16.93
N ASN A 491 1.19 3.14 -16.17
CA ASN A 491 1.22 3.11 -14.70
C ASN A 491 0.72 1.75 -14.18
N HIS A 492 0.90 1.50 -12.88
CA HIS A 492 0.58 0.26 -12.22
C HIS A 492 -0.90 -0.13 -12.35
N THR A 493 -1.17 -1.43 -12.48
CA THR A 493 -2.52 -1.98 -12.29
C THR A 493 -2.54 -2.77 -10.98
N PHE A 494 -3.70 -2.82 -10.32
CA PHE A 494 -3.86 -3.55 -9.07
C PHE A 494 -4.74 -4.78 -9.28
N MET A 495 -5.88 -4.86 -8.60
CA MET A 495 -6.82 -5.98 -8.74
C MET A 495 -7.92 -5.72 -9.77
N THR A 496 -7.67 -4.80 -10.70
CA THR A 496 -8.61 -4.45 -11.76
C THR A 496 -8.56 -5.51 -12.87
N SER A 497 -9.46 -6.49 -12.80
CA SER A 497 -9.62 -7.47 -13.88
C SER A 497 -9.91 -6.81 -15.23
N PRO A 498 -9.26 -7.27 -16.32
CA PRO A 498 -9.59 -6.82 -17.66
C PRO A 498 -11.07 -7.08 -17.99
N VAL A 499 -11.71 -6.14 -18.67
CA VAL A 499 -13.03 -6.33 -19.29
C VAL A 499 -12.83 -6.44 -20.80
N VAL A 500 -13.29 -7.53 -21.40
CA VAL A 500 -13.17 -7.76 -22.85
C VAL A 500 -14.54 -7.59 -23.49
N THR A 501 -14.65 -6.68 -24.47
CA THR A 501 -15.92 -6.39 -25.16
C THR A 501 -15.66 -5.72 -26.50
N GLU A 502 -16.45 -6.06 -27.53
CA GLU A 502 -16.45 -5.36 -28.83
C GLU A 502 -15.03 -5.13 -29.43
N GLY A 503 -14.14 -6.13 -29.33
CA GLY A 503 -12.76 -6.03 -29.82
C GLY A 503 -11.83 -5.16 -28.98
N LEU A 504 -12.22 -4.82 -27.74
CA LEU A 504 -11.41 -4.06 -26.78
C LEU A 504 -11.06 -4.90 -25.55
N VAL A 505 -9.92 -4.59 -24.95
CA VAL A 505 -9.51 -5.03 -23.61
C VAL A 505 -9.37 -3.77 -22.75
N ILE A 506 -10.17 -3.69 -21.69
CA ILE A 506 -10.29 -2.51 -20.85
C ILE A 506 -9.76 -2.82 -19.46
N SER A 507 -8.87 -1.98 -18.92
CA SER A 507 -8.39 -2.07 -17.54
C SER A 507 -8.15 -0.67 -16.96
N ALA A 508 -7.81 -0.58 -15.67
CA ALA A 508 -7.58 0.70 -15.01
C ALA A 508 -6.26 0.69 -14.23
N THR A 509 -5.61 1.85 -14.25
CA THR A 509 -4.37 2.10 -13.53
C THR A 509 -4.63 2.82 -12.21
N PHE A 510 -3.75 2.61 -11.24
CA PHE A 510 -3.75 3.31 -9.96
C PHE A 510 -2.50 4.19 -9.81
N ASP A 511 -2.56 5.17 -8.92
CA ASP A 511 -1.49 6.11 -8.62
C ASP A 511 -1.53 6.54 -7.16
N ASP A 512 -0.70 5.91 -6.34
CA ASP A 512 -0.56 6.25 -4.92
C ASP A 512 0.48 7.37 -4.68
N ASN A 513 1.02 7.97 -5.74
CA ASN A 513 1.98 9.07 -5.69
C ASN A 513 1.33 10.43 -5.99
N GLY A 514 0.09 10.45 -6.51
CA GLY A 514 -0.63 11.68 -6.86
C GLY A 514 -0.04 12.40 -8.08
N LYS A 515 0.50 11.65 -9.05
CA LYS A 515 1.17 12.14 -10.26
C LYS A 515 0.27 12.12 -11.52
N GLY A 516 -1.03 11.87 -11.36
CA GLY A 516 -2.02 11.88 -12.46
C GLY A 516 -2.07 10.58 -13.27
N GLY A 517 -1.58 9.47 -12.70
CA GLY A 517 -1.49 8.17 -13.34
C GLY A 517 -2.80 7.37 -13.36
N SER A 518 -3.80 7.76 -12.56
CA SER A 518 -5.09 7.05 -12.47
C SER A 518 -5.96 7.28 -13.70
N ALA A 519 -6.29 6.19 -14.41
CA ALA A 519 -7.13 6.23 -15.61
C ALA A 519 -7.75 4.87 -15.92
N ILE A 520 -8.85 4.90 -16.68
CA ILE A 520 -9.39 3.74 -17.38
C ILE A 520 -8.82 3.76 -18.81
N HIS A 521 -8.36 2.63 -19.30
CA HIS A 521 -7.75 2.48 -20.63
C HIS A 521 -8.44 1.37 -21.39
N ALA A 522 -8.65 1.59 -22.69
CA ALA A 522 -8.95 0.51 -23.63
C ALA A 522 -7.81 0.35 -24.62
N VAL A 523 -7.41 -0.91 -24.83
CA VAL A 523 -6.53 -1.32 -25.90
C VAL A 523 -7.27 -2.23 -26.87
N SER A 524 -6.84 -2.22 -28.13
CA SER A 524 -7.36 -3.11 -29.16
C SER A 524 -7.05 -4.56 -28.80
N ALA A 525 -8.06 -5.43 -28.84
CA ALA A 525 -7.90 -6.87 -28.59
C ALA A 525 -7.01 -7.56 -29.63
N SER A 526 -6.88 -7.00 -30.84
CA SER A 526 -6.13 -7.61 -31.94
C SER A 526 -4.63 -7.35 -31.90
N ASP A 527 -4.21 -6.20 -31.37
CA ASP A 527 -2.80 -5.77 -31.42
C ASP A 527 -2.27 -5.02 -30.19
N GLY A 528 -3.12 -4.74 -29.21
CA GLY A 528 -2.75 -4.03 -27.99
C GLY A 528 -2.52 -2.52 -28.17
N SER A 529 -2.85 -1.95 -29.32
CA SER A 529 -2.77 -0.49 -29.52
C SER A 529 -3.77 0.24 -28.60
N VAL A 530 -3.38 1.38 -28.04
CA VAL A 530 -4.27 2.19 -27.20
C VAL A 530 -5.37 2.79 -28.08
N VAL A 531 -6.62 2.52 -27.71
CA VAL A 531 -7.81 3.05 -28.40
C VAL A 531 -8.29 4.32 -27.71
N TRP A 532 -8.46 4.28 -26.40
CA TRP A 532 -8.83 5.46 -25.61
C TRP A 532 -8.29 5.38 -24.18
N ARG A 533 -8.18 6.55 -23.54
CA ARG A 533 -7.83 6.72 -22.13
C ARG A 533 -8.75 7.77 -21.50
N LEU A 534 -9.36 7.42 -20.38
CA LEU A 534 -10.16 8.32 -19.55
C LEU A 534 -9.44 8.56 -18.21
N PRO A 535 -8.85 9.76 -17.98
CA PRO A 535 -8.38 10.14 -16.65
C PRO A 535 -9.53 10.13 -15.64
N VAL A 536 -9.28 9.61 -14.44
CA VAL A 536 -10.24 9.60 -13.33
C VAL A 536 -9.67 10.34 -12.12
N ALA A 537 -10.54 10.74 -11.18
CA ALA A 537 -10.14 11.57 -10.04
C ALA A 537 -9.17 10.86 -9.09
N ASN A 538 -9.35 9.55 -8.88
CA ASN A 538 -8.42 8.74 -8.10
C ASN A 538 -8.30 7.31 -8.64
N SER A 539 -7.42 6.54 -8.01
CA SER A 539 -7.08 5.16 -8.30
C SER A 539 -8.29 4.23 -8.34
N ILE A 540 -8.43 3.46 -9.43
CA ILE A 540 -9.34 2.31 -9.48
C ILE A 540 -8.52 1.07 -9.18
N LYS A 541 -8.78 0.46 -8.02
CA LYS A 541 -8.01 -0.67 -7.50
C LYS A 541 -8.78 -2.01 -7.52
N ASN A 542 -10.05 -2.04 -7.96
CA ASN A 542 -10.87 -3.26 -7.99
C ASN A 542 -11.60 -3.45 -9.32
N ASN A 543 -12.39 -4.53 -9.40
CA ASN A 543 -13.15 -4.92 -10.57
C ASN A 543 -14.13 -3.83 -11.05
N MET A 544 -14.17 -3.69 -12.37
CA MET A 544 -15.17 -2.92 -13.12
C MET A 544 -16.29 -3.86 -13.60
N ALA A 545 -17.47 -3.31 -13.86
CA ALA A 545 -18.62 -4.07 -14.37
C ALA A 545 -19.05 -3.54 -15.74
N LEU A 546 -19.53 -4.43 -16.61
CA LEU A 546 -20.08 -4.06 -17.92
C LEU A 546 -21.58 -4.37 -17.97
N TRP A 547 -22.37 -3.42 -18.44
CA TRP A 547 -23.81 -3.56 -18.65
C TRP A 547 -24.22 -2.90 -19.96
N GLU A 548 -24.65 -3.70 -20.94
CA GLU A 548 -25.20 -3.22 -22.22
C GLU A 548 -24.33 -2.14 -22.89
N GLY A 549 -23.00 -2.37 -22.95
CA GLY A 549 -22.04 -1.42 -23.53
C GLY A 549 -21.62 -0.26 -22.64
N THR A 550 -22.15 -0.16 -21.41
CA THR A 550 -21.72 0.78 -20.38
C THR A 550 -20.77 0.09 -19.41
N LEU A 551 -19.56 0.63 -19.27
CA LEU A 551 -18.56 0.23 -18.28
C LEU A 551 -18.74 1.06 -17.00
N LEU A 552 -18.80 0.40 -15.85
CA LEU A 552 -18.95 0.99 -14.53
C LEU A 552 -17.68 0.73 -13.73
N ALA A 553 -17.19 1.76 -13.05
CA ALA A 553 -16.02 1.68 -12.16
C ALA A 553 -16.23 2.56 -10.92
N CYS A 554 -15.54 2.24 -9.83
CA CYS A 554 -15.46 3.08 -8.63
C CYS A 554 -13.99 3.26 -8.24
N ASP A 555 -13.58 4.50 -8.01
CA ASP A 555 -12.26 4.77 -7.43
C ASP A 555 -12.26 4.67 -5.91
N VAL A 556 -11.07 4.62 -5.32
CA VAL A 556 -10.87 4.51 -3.86
C VAL A 556 -11.46 5.68 -3.07
N LEU A 557 -11.79 6.81 -3.70
CA LEU A 557 -12.48 7.92 -3.02
C LEU A 557 -14.00 7.85 -3.16
N GLY A 558 -14.53 6.74 -3.67
CA GLY A 558 -15.96 6.53 -3.82
C GLY A 558 -16.57 7.33 -4.98
N ASN A 559 -15.78 7.77 -5.96
CA ASN A 559 -16.35 8.30 -7.20
C ASN A 559 -16.69 7.14 -8.14
N VAL A 560 -17.95 7.07 -8.54
CA VAL A 560 -18.47 6.11 -9.51
C VAL A 560 -18.47 6.76 -10.89
N TYR A 561 -18.05 6.00 -11.89
CA TYR A 561 -17.99 6.42 -13.30
C TYR A 561 -18.80 5.46 -14.14
N ALA A 562 -19.61 5.99 -15.06
CA ALA A 562 -20.19 5.25 -16.17
C ALA A 562 -19.61 5.74 -17.49
N VAL A 563 -19.12 4.81 -18.29
CA VAL A 563 -18.34 5.08 -19.51
C VAL A 563 -18.92 4.26 -20.65
N GLU A 564 -19.10 4.86 -21.82
CA GLU A 564 -19.41 4.12 -23.03
C GLU A 564 -18.18 3.29 -23.43
N ALA A 565 -18.27 1.96 -23.32
CA ALA A 565 -17.11 1.07 -23.37
C ALA A 565 -16.32 1.16 -24.69
N VAL A 566 -17.03 1.36 -25.80
CA VAL A 566 -16.41 1.44 -27.13
C VAL A 566 -15.65 2.74 -27.39
N SER A 567 -16.13 3.87 -26.85
CA SER A 567 -15.57 5.20 -27.17
C SER A 567 -14.73 5.80 -26.03
N GLY A 568 -14.88 5.30 -24.80
CA GLY A 568 -14.28 5.90 -23.60
C GLY A 568 -15.00 7.18 -23.13
N ARG A 569 -16.14 7.53 -23.74
CA ARG A 569 -16.91 8.72 -23.38
C ARG A 569 -17.56 8.55 -22.01
N LEU A 570 -17.22 9.43 -21.07
CA LEU A 570 -17.90 9.53 -19.79
C LEU A 570 -19.38 9.86 -20.02
N LEU A 571 -20.26 8.99 -19.53
CA LEU A 571 -21.72 9.18 -19.56
C LEU A 571 -22.18 10.00 -18.36
N TRP A 572 -21.72 9.61 -17.17
CA TRP A 572 -21.94 10.32 -15.91
C TRP A 572 -20.89 9.90 -14.87
N SER A 573 -20.70 10.73 -13.85
CA SER A 573 -19.93 10.40 -12.65
C SER A 573 -20.65 10.85 -11.38
N ARG A 574 -20.33 10.22 -10.25
CA ARG A 574 -20.94 10.55 -8.96
C ARG A 574 -20.04 10.24 -7.76
N ALA A 575 -19.80 11.23 -6.91
CA ALA A 575 -19.13 11.06 -5.63
C ALA A 575 -20.10 10.50 -4.57
N LEU A 576 -19.72 9.41 -3.89
CA LEU A 576 -20.51 8.78 -2.84
C LEU A 576 -20.15 9.25 -1.42
N ARG A 577 -18.88 9.67 -1.20
CA ARG A 577 -18.32 10.04 0.12
C ARG A 577 -18.65 11.46 0.60
N GLU A 578 -19.19 12.32 -0.27
CA GLU A 578 -19.52 13.73 0.05
C GLU A 578 -18.33 14.49 0.70
N LYS A 579 -18.33 14.72 2.03
CA LYS A 579 -17.31 15.52 2.76
C LYS A 579 -16.39 14.69 3.67
N GLU A 580 -16.50 13.37 3.65
CA GLU A 580 -15.72 12.50 4.54
C GLU A 580 -14.38 12.11 3.92
N LEU A 581 -13.29 12.46 4.61
CA LEU A 581 -11.91 12.02 4.37
C LEU A 581 -11.61 10.67 5.02
N HIS A 582 -12.63 9.90 5.42
CA HIS A 582 -12.41 8.59 6.01
C HIS A 582 -11.52 7.78 5.06
N PRO A 583 -10.41 7.18 5.54
CA PRO A 583 -9.59 6.32 4.73
C PRO A 583 -10.41 5.08 4.42
N VAL A 584 -10.99 5.08 3.23
CA VAL A 584 -11.76 3.95 2.75
C VAL A 584 -11.16 3.57 1.43
N TYR A 585 -10.68 2.34 1.36
CA TYR A 585 -10.66 1.61 0.12
C TYR A 585 -12.13 1.37 -0.32
N THR A 586 -12.43 1.14 -1.59
CA THR A 586 -13.81 0.82 -2.02
C THR A 586 -13.85 -0.56 -2.62
N GLN A 587 -14.89 -1.35 -2.33
CA GLN A 587 -15.11 -2.63 -2.99
C GLN A 587 -15.22 -2.46 -4.52
N GLY A 588 -15.04 -3.56 -5.26
CA GLY A 588 -15.41 -3.59 -6.68
C GLY A 588 -16.88 -3.24 -6.90
N VAL A 589 -17.24 -2.83 -8.12
CA VAL A 589 -18.65 -2.57 -8.46
C VAL A 589 -19.33 -3.83 -8.97
N THR A 590 -20.65 -3.93 -8.80
CA THR A 590 -21.46 -4.99 -9.40
C THR A 590 -22.71 -4.40 -10.02
N VAL A 591 -23.15 -5.00 -11.13
CA VAL A 591 -24.34 -4.56 -11.86
C VAL A 591 -25.33 -5.71 -12.00
N HIS A 592 -26.61 -5.40 -11.81
CA HIS A 592 -27.72 -6.32 -12.01
C HIS A 592 -28.98 -5.53 -12.36
N ASP A 593 -29.70 -5.95 -13.39
CA ASP A 593 -30.97 -5.35 -13.84
C ASP A 593 -30.93 -3.82 -14.00
N GLY A 594 -29.88 -3.31 -14.65
CA GLY A 594 -29.70 -1.88 -14.90
C GLY A 594 -29.38 -1.05 -13.65
N VAL A 595 -29.03 -1.70 -12.53
CA VAL A 595 -28.63 -1.08 -11.27
C VAL A 595 -27.18 -1.41 -10.97
N VAL A 596 -26.36 -0.40 -10.70
CA VAL A 596 -24.99 -0.56 -10.19
C VAL A 596 -24.95 -0.37 -8.69
N TYR A 597 -24.28 -1.30 -8.00
CA TYR A 597 -24.02 -1.30 -6.57
C TYR A 597 -22.55 -0.96 -6.35
N ALA A 598 -22.30 0.12 -5.61
CA ALA A 598 -20.96 0.68 -5.40
C ALA A 598 -20.83 1.35 -4.04
N GLY A 599 -19.59 1.52 -3.57
CA GLY A 599 -19.28 2.11 -2.27
C GLY A 599 -19.18 1.07 -1.15
N HIS A 600 -19.15 1.54 0.10
CA HIS A 600 -18.94 0.71 1.29
C HIS A 600 -19.58 1.38 2.51
N GLY A 601 -19.96 0.60 3.52
CA GLY A 601 -20.51 1.14 4.77
C GLY A 601 -21.68 2.08 4.52
N HIS A 602 -21.66 3.24 5.19
CA HIS A 602 -22.69 4.28 5.07
C HIS A 602 -22.90 4.86 3.67
N TYR A 603 -21.96 4.68 2.74
CA TYR A 603 -22.09 5.19 1.38
C TYR A 603 -22.19 4.08 0.33
N LEU A 604 -22.34 2.81 0.74
CA LEU A 604 -22.83 1.75 -0.15
C LEU A 604 -24.17 2.20 -0.75
N SER A 605 -24.25 2.26 -2.07
CA SER A 605 -25.36 2.86 -2.80
C SER A 605 -25.75 2.01 -4.01
N ALA A 606 -27.03 2.03 -4.35
CA ALA A 606 -27.54 1.57 -5.62
C ALA A 606 -27.86 2.77 -6.52
N LEU A 607 -27.35 2.74 -7.74
CA LEU A 607 -27.54 3.78 -8.75
C LEU A 607 -28.12 3.19 -10.02
N LYS A 608 -28.96 3.94 -10.73
CA LYS A 608 -29.34 3.54 -12.09
C LYS A 608 -28.14 3.66 -13.03
N VAL A 609 -27.90 2.62 -13.84
CA VAL A 609 -26.85 2.64 -14.86
C VAL A 609 -27.08 3.74 -15.91
N SER A 610 -28.35 4.05 -16.22
CA SER A 610 -28.71 5.01 -17.27
C SER A 610 -28.26 6.45 -17.00
N ASP A 611 -28.28 6.90 -15.74
CA ASP A 611 -28.10 8.31 -15.40
C ASP A 611 -27.39 8.57 -14.05
N GLY A 612 -27.02 7.53 -13.31
CA GLY A 612 -26.36 7.66 -12.01
C GLY A 612 -27.28 8.13 -10.88
N SER A 613 -28.59 8.20 -11.11
CA SER A 613 -29.56 8.60 -10.08
C SER A 613 -29.59 7.60 -8.92
N LEU A 614 -29.71 8.13 -7.69
CA LEU A 614 -29.73 7.32 -6.47
C LEU A 614 -31.03 6.54 -6.40
N LEU A 615 -30.95 5.23 -6.21
CA LEU A 615 -32.11 4.42 -5.82
C LEU A 615 -32.19 4.31 -4.30
N TRP A 616 -31.08 3.94 -3.66
CA TRP A 616 -30.96 3.91 -2.21
C TRP A 616 -29.49 4.08 -1.79
N LYS A 617 -29.30 4.49 -0.53
CA LYS A 617 -28.00 4.59 0.17
C LYS A 617 -28.13 3.82 1.48
N ASN A 618 -27.12 3.02 1.82
CA ASN A 618 -27.13 2.18 3.00
C ASN A 618 -27.16 3.02 4.28
N SER A 619 -28.14 2.76 5.13
CA SER A 619 -28.23 3.32 6.47
C SER A 619 -28.20 2.26 7.57
N ALA A 620 -28.13 0.98 7.21
CA ALA A 620 -28.28 -0.14 8.15
C ALA A 620 -27.02 -0.42 8.95
N TRP A 621 -25.84 -0.10 8.42
CA TRP A 621 -24.57 -0.29 9.09
C TRP A 621 -23.58 0.82 8.73
N ARG A 622 -22.72 1.16 9.68
CA ARG A 622 -21.88 2.36 9.58
C ARG A 622 -20.67 2.21 8.69
N GLY A 623 -20.12 1.01 8.67
CA GLY A 623 -18.85 0.73 8.03
C GLY A 623 -18.01 -0.22 8.88
N GLY A 624 -16.72 -0.16 8.58
CA GLY A 624 -15.64 -1.05 9.00
C GLY A 624 -14.49 -0.79 8.02
N VAL A 625 -13.32 -1.41 8.22
CA VAL A 625 -12.26 -1.29 7.21
C VAL A 625 -12.77 -1.93 5.91
N CYS A 626 -12.60 -1.26 4.77
CA CYS A 626 -13.05 -1.83 3.50
C CYS A 626 -12.20 -3.04 3.12
N THR A 627 -12.72 -3.83 2.19
CA THR A 627 -12.12 -5.05 1.67
C THR A 627 -12.04 -4.99 0.15
N VAL A 628 -11.19 -5.83 -0.43
CA VAL A 628 -11.04 -6.06 -1.88
C VAL A 628 -12.17 -6.90 -2.48
N ALA A 629 -12.95 -7.60 -1.65
CA ALA A 629 -14.03 -8.45 -2.12
C ALA A 629 -15.06 -7.68 -2.95
N SER A 630 -15.36 -8.19 -4.15
CA SER A 630 -16.41 -7.64 -5.00
C SER A 630 -17.78 -8.12 -4.51
N PRO A 631 -18.81 -7.24 -4.46
CA PRO A 631 -20.18 -7.66 -4.18
C PRO A 631 -20.68 -8.70 -5.18
N VAL A 632 -21.76 -9.40 -4.82
CA VAL A 632 -22.46 -10.30 -5.73
C VAL A 632 -23.96 -10.17 -5.53
N VAL A 633 -24.72 -10.18 -6.63
CA VAL A 633 -26.19 -10.23 -6.59
C VAL A 633 -26.65 -11.63 -6.97
N GLU A 634 -27.57 -12.17 -6.19
CA GLU A 634 -28.31 -13.38 -6.52
C GLU A 634 -29.50 -13.00 -7.42
N PRO A 635 -29.53 -13.44 -8.70
CA PRO A 635 -30.48 -12.91 -9.66
C PRO A 635 -31.96 -13.24 -9.39
N GLU A 636 -32.27 -14.36 -8.73
CA GLU A 636 -33.67 -14.79 -8.58
C GLU A 636 -34.38 -14.12 -7.39
N SER A 637 -33.70 -14.04 -6.25
CA SER A 637 -34.19 -13.45 -5.00
C SER A 637 -33.84 -11.97 -4.87
N GLY A 638 -32.91 -11.46 -5.68
CA GLY A 638 -32.45 -10.07 -5.59
C GLY A 638 -31.67 -9.78 -4.32
N VAL A 639 -30.92 -10.75 -3.79
CA VAL A 639 -30.05 -10.53 -2.62
C VAL A 639 -28.68 -10.04 -3.07
N LEU A 640 -28.26 -8.88 -2.56
CA LEU A 640 -26.93 -8.31 -2.71
C LEU A 640 -26.07 -8.68 -1.49
N LEU A 641 -24.98 -9.41 -1.70
CA LEU A 641 -24.00 -9.72 -0.65
C LEU A 641 -22.79 -8.78 -0.76
N THR A 642 -22.48 -8.09 0.34
CA THR A 642 -21.30 -7.24 0.52
C THR A 642 -20.46 -7.69 1.72
N ALA A 643 -19.31 -7.06 1.92
CA ALA A 643 -18.37 -7.40 2.98
C ALA A 643 -17.70 -6.17 3.61
N ALA A 644 -17.13 -6.33 4.79
CA ALA A 644 -16.28 -5.35 5.44
C ALA A 644 -15.20 -6.07 6.27
N TYR A 645 -13.95 -5.68 6.09
CA TYR A 645 -12.82 -6.29 6.79
C TYR A 645 -12.95 -6.11 8.31
N TRP A 646 -12.58 -7.15 9.05
CA TRP A 646 -12.80 -7.36 10.48
C TRP A 646 -14.24 -7.28 11.00
N THR A 647 -15.19 -6.96 10.13
CA THR A 647 -16.55 -6.66 10.54
C THR A 647 -17.50 -7.78 10.16
N GLY A 648 -17.39 -8.31 8.92
CA GLY A 648 -18.24 -9.39 8.46
C GLY A 648 -18.81 -9.22 7.04
N ARG A 649 -19.90 -9.94 6.78
CA ARG A 649 -20.66 -9.93 5.52
C ARG A 649 -22.09 -9.48 5.75
N PHE A 650 -22.64 -8.75 4.79
CA PHE A 650 -23.95 -8.10 4.90
C PHE A 650 -24.76 -8.37 3.64
N ALA A 651 -25.94 -8.96 3.82
CA ALA A 651 -26.85 -9.21 2.71
C ALA A 651 -27.99 -8.21 2.74
N HIS A 652 -28.25 -7.62 1.59
CA HIS A 652 -29.26 -6.59 1.39
C HIS A 652 -30.26 -7.05 0.35
N ASN A 653 -31.51 -6.60 0.48
CA ASN A 653 -32.42 -6.58 -0.64
C ASN A 653 -31.88 -5.58 -1.68
N ALA A 654 -31.52 -6.06 -2.87
CA ALA A 654 -30.85 -5.25 -3.88
C ALA A 654 -31.73 -4.09 -4.39
N ALA A 655 -33.06 -4.24 -4.39
CA ALA A 655 -33.97 -3.20 -4.85
C ALA A 655 -34.16 -2.06 -3.83
N THR A 656 -34.07 -2.35 -2.52
CA THR A 656 -34.44 -1.40 -1.45
C THR A 656 -33.29 -1.00 -0.53
N GLY A 657 -32.21 -1.78 -0.51
CA GLY A 657 -31.09 -1.61 0.43
C GLY A 657 -31.37 -2.16 1.83
N GLU A 658 -32.55 -2.71 2.09
CA GLU A 658 -32.92 -3.31 3.38
C GLU A 658 -31.91 -4.41 3.76
N LEU A 659 -31.32 -4.32 4.95
CA LEU A 659 -30.45 -5.37 5.47
C LEU A 659 -31.30 -6.60 5.83
N LEU A 660 -31.07 -7.71 5.14
CA LEU A 660 -31.78 -8.98 5.34
C LEU A 660 -31.12 -9.81 6.43
N TRP A 661 -29.80 -9.95 6.36
CA TRP A 661 -29.01 -10.66 7.36
C TRP A 661 -27.56 -10.17 7.36
N GLN A 662 -26.84 -10.47 8.43
CA GLN A 662 -25.41 -10.17 8.58
C GLN A 662 -24.70 -11.32 9.31
N LYS A 663 -23.41 -11.50 9.01
CA LYS A 663 -22.52 -12.45 9.70
C LYS A 663 -21.25 -11.77 10.14
N ARG A 664 -20.91 -11.90 11.42
CA ARG A 664 -19.84 -11.14 12.09
C ARG A 664 -19.03 -11.99 13.07
N ASP A 665 -19.04 -13.30 12.90
CA ASP A 665 -18.28 -14.22 13.75
C ASP A 665 -16.78 -14.22 13.41
N ASP A 666 -15.95 -14.72 14.32
CA ASP A 666 -14.50 -14.74 14.17
C ASP A 666 -14.00 -15.51 12.94
N ASP A 667 -14.75 -16.52 12.48
CA ASP A 667 -14.37 -17.30 11.31
C ASP A 667 -14.69 -16.56 10.01
N THR A 668 -15.68 -15.65 9.99
CA THR A 668 -16.15 -14.98 8.76
C THR A 668 -15.87 -13.48 8.69
N ARG A 669 -15.40 -12.86 9.79
CA ARG A 669 -15.13 -11.41 9.85
C ARG A 669 -13.99 -10.94 8.95
N ILE A 670 -13.10 -11.84 8.55
CA ILE A 670 -12.11 -11.60 7.49
C ILE A 670 -12.74 -12.03 6.17
N ALA A 671 -13.05 -11.05 5.32
CA ALA A 671 -13.97 -11.21 4.20
C ALA A 671 -13.39 -10.70 2.87
N ASP A 672 -12.09 -10.91 2.64
CA ASP A 672 -11.38 -10.46 1.42
C ASP A 672 -11.65 -11.29 0.18
N ASN A 673 -12.07 -12.55 0.37
CA ASN A 673 -12.43 -13.39 -0.74
C ASN A 673 -13.73 -12.89 -1.42
N SER A 674 -13.64 -12.61 -2.72
CA SER A 674 -14.78 -12.24 -3.55
C SER A 674 -15.79 -13.40 -3.66
N PRO A 675 -17.03 -13.27 -3.12
CA PRO A 675 -18.03 -14.33 -3.17
C PRO A 675 -18.50 -14.65 -4.59
N VAL A 676 -19.02 -15.86 -4.77
CA VAL A 676 -19.59 -16.36 -6.03
C VAL A 676 -20.98 -16.90 -5.80
N TYR A 677 -21.91 -16.55 -6.68
CA TYR A 677 -23.19 -17.23 -6.78
C TYR A 677 -23.09 -18.43 -7.72
N TYR A 678 -23.58 -19.60 -7.29
CA TYR A 678 -23.68 -20.79 -8.13
C TYR A 678 -24.88 -21.66 -7.74
N LYS A 679 -25.82 -21.88 -8.67
CA LYS A 679 -26.99 -22.76 -8.51
C LYS A 679 -27.76 -22.54 -7.20
N GLY A 680 -28.21 -21.31 -6.95
CA GLY A 680 -29.05 -20.98 -5.78
C GLY A 680 -28.30 -20.77 -4.46
N ARG A 681 -26.96 -20.73 -4.46
CA ARG A 681 -26.15 -20.59 -3.23
C ARG A 681 -25.06 -19.55 -3.39
N PHE A 682 -24.72 -18.88 -2.29
CA PHE A 682 -23.48 -18.12 -2.18
C PHE A 682 -22.33 -19.02 -1.72
N PHE A 683 -21.19 -18.83 -2.36
CA PHE A 683 -19.92 -19.47 -2.07
C PHE A 683 -18.92 -18.40 -1.70
N TYR A 684 -18.26 -18.58 -0.56
CA TYR A 684 -17.10 -17.78 -0.22
C TYR A 684 -16.18 -18.59 0.68
N VAL A 685 -14.93 -18.14 0.75
CA VAL A 685 -13.93 -18.72 1.62
C VAL A 685 -13.52 -17.65 2.62
N SER A 686 -13.48 -18.02 3.89
CA SER A 686 -12.91 -17.20 4.95
C SER A 686 -11.64 -17.88 5.47
N PRO A 687 -10.79 -17.24 6.29
CA PRO A 687 -9.57 -17.87 6.78
C PRO A 687 -9.87 -19.21 7.46
N GLY A 688 -9.42 -20.30 6.83
CA GLY A 688 -9.60 -21.65 7.33
C GLY A 688 -10.97 -22.30 7.08
N HIS A 689 -11.91 -21.68 6.34
CA HIS A 689 -13.22 -22.28 6.07
C HIS A 689 -13.77 -22.03 4.66
N ILE A 690 -14.36 -23.07 4.06
CA ILE A 690 -15.24 -22.98 2.89
C ILE A 690 -16.69 -22.84 3.38
N MET A 691 -17.43 -21.89 2.81
CA MET A 691 -18.80 -21.59 3.17
C MET A 691 -19.74 -21.75 1.97
N GLU A 692 -20.82 -22.51 2.14
CA GLU A 692 -22.00 -22.43 1.27
C GLU A 692 -23.15 -21.85 2.09
N VAL A 693 -23.79 -20.80 1.55
CA VAL A 693 -24.81 -20.04 2.27
C VAL A 693 -26.07 -19.90 1.42
N ASP A 694 -27.22 -20.09 2.06
CA ASP A 694 -28.51 -19.76 1.47
C ASP A 694 -28.63 -18.23 1.31
N PRO A 695 -28.83 -17.72 0.08
CA PRO A 695 -28.84 -16.27 -0.17
C PRO A 695 -29.89 -15.51 0.63
N VAL A 696 -31.08 -16.08 0.83
CA VAL A 696 -32.23 -15.37 1.40
C VAL A 696 -32.16 -15.34 2.93
N SER A 697 -31.92 -16.50 3.56
CA SER A 697 -31.93 -16.65 5.01
C SER A 697 -30.58 -16.38 5.66
N GLY A 698 -29.48 -16.52 4.91
CA GLY A 698 -28.13 -16.50 5.45
C GLY A 698 -27.72 -17.81 6.16
N GLU A 699 -28.54 -18.87 6.08
CA GLU A 699 -28.23 -20.16 6.69
C GLU A 699 -26.92 -20.75 6.13
N GLU A 700 -26.07 -21.28 7.01
CA GLU A 700 -24.85 -22.01 6.65
C GLU A 700 -25.21 -23.44 6.25
N LEU A 701 -25.41 -23.64 4.95
CA LEU A 701 -25.64 -24.96 4.38
C LEU A 701 -24.39 -25.84 4.50
N VAL A 702 -23.22 -25.21 4.38
CA VAL A 702 -21.91 -25.85 4.59
C VAL A 702 -20.97 -24.88 5.30
N LYS A 703 -20.27 -25.39 6.31
CA LYS A 703 -19.07 -24.79 6.91
C LYS A 703 -17.98 -25.85 7.03
N HIS A 704 -17.06 -25.88 6.05
CA HIS A 704 -16.02 -26.92 5.97
C HIS A 704 -14.65 -26.33 6.32
N ARG A 705 -13.99 -26.87 7.35
CA ARG A 705 -12.67 -26.42 7.78
C ARG A 705 -11.58 -26.89 6.80
N ILE A 706 -10.67 -25.99 6.47
CA ILE A 706 -9.53 -26.23 5.58
C ILE A 706 -8.20 -25.89 6.27
N ASP A 707 -7.12 -26.57 5.90
CA ASP A 707 -5.75 -26.30 6.37
C ASP A 707 -5.02 -25.32 5.43
N PHE A 708 -5.70 -24.25 5.04
CA PHE A 708 -5.18 -23.22 4.14
C PHE A 708 -5.58 -21.85 4.66
N VAL A 709 -4.67 -20.88 4.52
CA VAL A 709 -4.98 -19.48 4.82
C VAL A 709 -5.50 -18.84 3.54
N VAL A 710 -6.78 -18.48 3.54
CA VAL A 710 -7.42 -17.81 2.40
C VAL A 710 -7.81 -16.40 2.85
N ASN A 711 -6.83 -15.52 2.71
CA ASN A 711 -6.96 -14.09 2.96
C ASN A 711 -6.41 -13.33 1.75
N ASN A 712 -7.11 -13.47 0.62
CA ASN A 712 -6.77 -12.94 -0.70
C ASN A 712 -8.07 -12.55 -1.42
N ASN A 713 -7.95 -11.75 -2.49
CA ASN A 713 -9.08 -11.34 -3.31
C ASN A 713 -9.68 -12.47 -4.17
N SER A 714 -8.90 -13.54 -4.40
CA SER A 714 -9.13 -14.56 -5.43
C SER A 714 -10.59 -15.02 -5.52
N ARG A 715 -11.26 -14.78 -6.64
CA ARG A 715 -12.62 -15.30 -6.86
C ARG A 715 -12.55 -16.82 -7.02
N PRO A 716 -13.22 -17.62 -6.17
CA PRO A 716 -13.17 -19.08 -6.26
C PRO A 716 -13.86 -19.58 -7.52
N VAL A 717 -13.31 -20.64 -8.14
CA VAL A 717 -14.00 -21.38 -9.20
C VAL A 717 -14.93 -22.38 -8.55
N VAL A 718 -16.22 -22.32 -8.88
CA VAL A 718 -17.23 -23.26 -8.39
C VAL A 718 -17.87 -23.99 -9.58
N THR A 719 -17.81 -25.33 -9.57
CA THR A 719 -18.51 -26.21 -10.52
C THR A 719 -19.20 -27.33 -9.75
N ASP A 720 -20.04 -28.14 -10.37
CA ASP A 720 -20.68 -29.28 -9.69
C ASP A 720 -19.72 -30.22 -8.95
N SER A 721 -18.46 -30.34 -9.39
CA SER A 721 -17.47 -31.23 -8.78
C SER A 721 -16.24 -30.56 -8.18
N LEU A 722 -15.92 -29.32 -8.57
CA LEU A 722 -14.67 -28.65 -8.18
C LEU A 722 -14.96 -27.35 -7.44
N LEU A 723 -14.19 -27.11 -6.39
CA LEU A 723 -13.95 -25.78 -5.84
C LEU A 723 -12.45 -25.49 -5.94
N ILE A 724 -12.04 -24.47 -6.71
CA ILE A 724 -10.62 -24.07 -6.83
C ILE A 724 -10.43 -22.69 -6.23
N VAL A 725 -9.43 -22.55 -5.36
CA VAL A 725 -9.23 -21.37 -4.51
C VAL A 725 -7.75 -20.99 -4.52
N GLY A 726 -7.45 -19.71 -4.78
CA GLY A 726 -6.15 -19.13 -4.48
C GLY A 726 -5.95 -19.04 -2.97
N THR A 727 -4.73 -19.25 -2.48
CA THR A 727 -4.40 -19.18 -1.06
C THR A 727 -3.34 -18.12 -0.83
N THR A 728 -3.22 -17.69 0.42
CA THR A 728 -2.23 -16.72 0.83
C THR A 728 -0.86 -17.37 1.04
N ASP A 729 -0.84 -18.63 1.49
CA ASP A 729 0.36 -19.31 1.99
C ASP A 729 0.83 -20.49 1.13
N LYS A 730 -0.05 -21.12 0.33
CA LYS A 730 0.19 -22.42 -0.32
C LYS A 730 -0.15 -22.46 -1.82
N GLY A 731 -0.18 -21.33 -2.52
CA GLY A 731 -0.49 -21.28 -3.96
C GLY A 731 -1.97 -21.52 -4.24
N VAL A 732 -2.31 -22.47 -5.11
CA VAL A 732 -3.71 -22.79 -5.47
C VAL A 732 -4.08 -24.18 -4.97
N VAL A 733 -5.31 -24.34 -4.49
CA VAL A 733 -5.87 -25.62 -4.03
C VAL A 733 -7.18 -25.92 -4.73
N ALA A 734 -7.42 -27.19 -5.05
CA ALA A 734 -8.72 -27.68 -5.49
C ALA A 734 -9.31 -28.70 -4.52
N PHE A 735 -10.62 -28.60 -4.33
CA PHE A 735 -11.41 -29.47 -3.49
C PHE A 735 -12.49 -30.19 -4.30
N ASP A 736 -12.75 -31.44 -3.92
CA ASP A 736 -13.82 -32.27 -4.47
C ASP A 736 -15.15 -31.94 -3.77
N ARG A 737 -16.03 -31.21 -4.46
CA ARG A 737 -17.34 -30.84 -3.93
C ARG A 737 -18.27 -32.05 -3.76
N THR A 738 -18.04 -33.14 -4.49
CA THR A 738 -18.87 -34.36 -4.41
C THR A 738 -18.46 -35.27 -3.26
N ASN A 739 -17.31 -35.04 -2.65
CA ASN A 739 -16.71 -35.90 -1.63
C ASN A 739 -16.33 -35.10 -0.37
N GLY A 740 -17.23 -34.21 0.05
CA GLY A 740 -17.10 -33.44 1.28
C GLY A 740 -15.87 -32.52 1.31
N TYR A 741 -15.54 -31.89 0.18
CA TYR A 741 -14.40 -30.97 0.02
C TYR A 741 -13.05 -31.57 0.37
N LYS A 742 -12.82 -32.85 0.07
CA LYS A 742 -11.47 -33.41 0.14
C LYS A 742 -10.56 -32.68 -0.85
N VAL A 743 -9.35 -32.36 -0.41
CA VAL A 743 -8.31 -31.80 -1.27
C VAL A 743 -8.01 -32.80 -2.39
N LEU A 744 -8.17 -32.36 -3.65
CA LEU A 744 -7.77 -33.11 -4.83
C LEU A 744 -6.29 -32.90 -5.12
N TRP A 745 -5.86 -31.65 -5.07
CA TRP A 745 -4.48 -31.25 -5.31
C TRP A 745 -4.22 -29.88 -4.69
N ASN A 746 -2.94 -29.61 -4.42
CA ASN A 746 -2.43 -28.30 -4.05
C ASN A 746 -1.18 -28.01 -4.87
N PHE A 747 -1.22 -26.93 -5.65
CA PHE A 747 -0.11 -26.47 -6.46
C PHE A 747 0.55 -25.26 -5.80
N LYS A 748 1.83 -25.40 -5.44
CA LYS A 748 2.63 -24.37 -4.79
C LYS A 748 3.36 -23.52 -5.83
N THR A 749 3.17 -22.21 -5.77
CA THR A 749 3.91 -21.24 -6.61
C THR A 749 5.29 -20.96 -6.00
N ASN A 750 6.08 -20.08 -6.64
CA ASN A 750 7.22 -19.51 -5.94
C ASN A 750 6.73 -18.49 -4.89
N PRO A 751 7.60 -18.06 -3.96
CA PRO A 751 7.31 -16.90 -3.11
C PRO A 751 6.99 -15.65 -3.94
N GLY A 752 6.04 -14.85 -3.46
CA GLY A 752 5.66 -13.59 -4.09
C GLY A 752 6.82 -12.59 -4.15
N LEU A 753 6.82 -11.75 -5.18
CA LEU A 753 7.81 -10.68 -5.35
C LEU A 753 7.63 -9.55 -4.32
N VAL A 754 6.39 -9.30 -3.90
CA VAL A 754 5.99 -8.34 -2.86
C VAL A 754 4.85 -8.93 -2.03
N TYR A 755 4.75 -8.54 -0.75
CA TYR A 755 3.65 -8.97 0.13
C TYR A 755 2.45 -8.06 -0.08
N THR A 756 1.27 -8.63 -0.34
CA THR A 756 0.03 -7.87 -0.61
C THR A 756 -1.06 -8.28 0.37
N ALA A 757 -1.33 -9.58 0.48
CA ALA A 757 -2.31 -10.11 1.43
C ALA A 757 -2.09 -9.61 2.89
N PRO A 758 -3.17 -9.27 3.62
CA PRO A 758 -3.08 -8.63 4.92
C PRO A 758 -2.27 -9.42 5.95
N TYR A 759 -1.36 -8.72 6.64
CA TYR A 759 -0.51 -9.26 7.72
C TYR A 759 0.39 -10.44 7.33
N THR A 760 0.56 -10.68 6.03
CA THR A 760 1.40 -11.76 5.54
C THR A 760 2.87 -11.36 5.57
N LYS A 761 3.71 -12.29 6.03
CA LYS A 761 5.16 -12.10 6.22
C LYS A 761 5.85 -13.39 5.80
N ASP A 762 7.08 -13.30 5.29
CA ASP A 762 8.00 -14.42 5.00
C ASP A 762 7.51 -15.46 3.97
N PHE A 763 8.17 -15.54 2.81
CA PHE A 763 8.08 -16.68 1.87
C PHE A 763 6.66 -17.13 1.49
N GLN A 764 5.75 -16.19 1.31
CA GLN A 764 4.33 -16.48 1.03
C GLN A 764 4.11 -16.81 -0.44
N MET A 765 3.40 -17.91 -0.71
CA MET A 765 3.01 -18.36 -2.05
C MET A 765 1.62 -17.80 -2.41
N THR A 766 1.49 -16.48 -2.31
CA THR A 766 0.20 -15.80 -2.41
C THR A 766 -0.32 -15.80 -3.84
N VAL A 767 -1.62 -16.07 -3.97
CA VAL A 767 -2.39 -15.96 -5.21
C VAL A 767 -3.57 -15.04 -4.98
N GLU A 768 -3.41 -13.76 -5.36
CA GLU A 768 -4.48 -12.76 -5.33
C GLU A 768 -5.45 -12.91 -6.50
N SER A 769 -4.95 -13.31 -7.67
CA SER A 769 -5.77 -13.57 -8.87
C SER A 769 -6.78 -14.68 -8.61
N GLY A 770 -8.02 -14.49 -9.06
CA GLY A 770 -8.98 -15.56 -9.30
C GLY A 770 -8.46 -16.52 -10.37
N ALA A 771 -8.78 -17.81 -10.22
CA ALA A 771 -8.49 -18.81 -11.22
C ALA A 771 -9.56 -18.80 -12.32
N TYR A 772 -9.17 -18.98 -13.57
CA TYR A 772 -10.08 -19.20 -14.69
C TYR A 772 -10.12 -20.69 -15.03
N TYR A 773 -11.30 -21.29 -15.00
CA TYR A 773 -11.50 -22.70 -15.39
C TYR A 773 -12.08 -22.81 -16.79
N ASP A 774 -11.28 -23.37 -17.70
CA ASP A 774 -11.73 -23.79 -19.03
C ASP A 774 -12.27 -25.21 -18.97
N ALA A 775 -13.60 -25.32 -18.87
CA ALA A 775 -14.27 -26.61 -18.80
C ALA A 775 -14.12 -27.45 -20.08
N ALA A 776 -14.01 -26.80 -21.25
CA ALA A 776 -13.87 -27.50 -22.53
C ALA A 776 -12.47 -28.11 -22.68
N ALA A 777 -11.43 -27.39 -22.24
CA ALA A 777 -10.05 -27.87 -22.25
C ALA A 777 -9.69 -28.75 -21.03
N GLY A 778 -10.46 -28.67 -19.93
CA GLY A 778 -10.14 -29.30 -18.66
C GLY A 778 -8.95 -28.65 -17.95
N VAL A 779 -8.74 -27.35 -18.17
CA VAL A 779 -7.54 -26.61 -17.73
C VAL A 779 -7.93 -25.47 -16.80
N VAL A 780 -7.06 -25.17 -15.85
CA VAL A 780 -7.16 -23.97 -15.01
C VAL A 780 -5.98 -23.04 -15.28
N TYR A 781 -6.26 -21.75 -15.45
CA TYR A 781 -5.26 -20.70 -15.55
C TYR A 781 -5.33 -19.78 -14.33
N PHE A 782 -4.19 -19.31 -13.82
CA PHE A 782 -4.14 -18.31 -12.75
C PHE A 782 -2.84 -17.52 -12.79
N GLY A 783 -2.91 -16.26 -12.39
CA GLY A 783 -1.74 -15.44 -12.10
C GLY A 783 -1.31 -15.58 -10.65
N ALA A 784 -0.04 -15.34 -10.34
CA ALA A 784 0.43 -15.34 -8.97
C ALA A 784 1.35 -14.16 -8.66
N ASN A 785 1.52 -13.90 -7.36
CA ASN A 785 2.33 -12.79 -6.86
C ASN A 785 3.83 -12.96 -7.15
N ASP A 786 4.27 -14.15 -7.55
CA ASP A 786 5.64 -14.43 -8.00
C ASP A 786 5.94 -13.91 -9.42
N GLY A 787 4.93 -13.35 -10.09
CA GLY A 787 5.03 -12.77 -11.42
C GLY A 787 4.85 -13.74 -12.57
N TYR A 788 4.28 -14.93 -12.30
CA TYR A 788 3.99 -15.93 -13.32
C TYR A 788 2.50 -16.07 -13.62
N LEU A 789 2.20 -16.37 -14.89
CA LEU A 789 0.94 -16.94 -15.34
C LEU A 789 1.10 -18.47 -15.45
N TYR A 790 0.18 -19.23 -14.86
CA TYR A 790 0.24 -20.69 -14.79
C TYR A 790 -0.91 -21.35 -15.56
N SER A 791 -0.65 -22.57 -16.04
CA SER A 791 -1.65 -23.50 -16.58
C SER A 791 -1.49 -24.88 -15.97
N LEU A 792 -2.57 -25.44 -15.42
CA LEU A 792 -2.62 -26.78 -14.82
C LEU A 792 -3.80 -27.59 -15.37
N ASP A 793 -3.70 -28.91 -15.32
CA ASP A 793 -4.88 -29.76 -15.42
C ASP A 793 -5.80 -29.52 -14.22
N ALA A 794 -7.07 -29.17 -14.47
CA ALA A 794 -7.98 -28.72 -13.42
C ALA A 794 -8.38 -29.82 -12.42
N LYS A 795 -8.34 -31.10 -12.83
CA LYS A 795 -8.76 -32.22 -11.98
C LYS A 795 -7.62 -32.80 -11.16
N THR A 796 -6.40 -32.78 -11.71
CA THR A 796 -5.23 -33.45 -11.12
C THR A 796 -4.20 -32.48 -10.56
N GLY A 797 -4.26 -31.20 -10.93
CA GLY A 797 -3.26 -30.20 -10.56
C GLY A 797 -1.91 -30.42 -11.26
N VAL A 798 -1.86 -31.32 -12.25
CA VAL A 798 -0.65 -31.58 -13.02
C VAL A 798 -0.28 -30.33 -13.81
N PHE A 799 0.93 -29.87 -13.53
CA PHE A 799 1.55 -28.73 -14.19
C PHE A 799 1.65 -28.91 -15.71
N ARG A 800 1.26 -27.89 -16.48
CA ARG A 800 1.37 -27.88 -17.94
C ARG A 800 2.45 -26.93 -18.41
N TRP A 801 2.37 -25.66 -18.02
CA TRP A 801 3.32 -24.61 -18.34
C TRP A 801 3.17 -23.42 -17.39
N ARG A 802 4.21 -22.58 -17.33
CA ARG A 802 4.15 -21.24 -16.73
C ARG A 802 4.87 -20.20 -17.58
N MET A 803 4.44 -18.95 -17.51
CA MET A 803 5.00 -17.83 -18.25
C MET A 803 5.41 -16.72 -17.29
N ASN A 804 6.68 -16.28 -17.35
CA ASN A 804 7.17 -15.20 -16.48
C ASN A 804 6.77 -13.84 -17.07
N LEU A 805 5.85 -13.14 -16.42
CA LEU A 805 5.44 -11.77 -16.78
C LEU A 805 6.38 -10.74 -16.16
N GLY A 806 7.11 -11.10 -15.11
CA GLY A 806 8.12 -10.25 -14.49
C GLY A 806 7.59 -9.24 -13.48
N ALA A 807 6.28 -9.20 -13.24
CA ALA A 807 5.66 -8.40 -12.18
C ALA A 807 4.46 -9.17 -11.59
N PRO A 808 4.12 -8.98 -10.30
CA PRO A 808 3.01 -9.69 -9.65
C PRO A 808 1.73 -9.67 -10.47
N VAL A 809 0.97 -10.77 -10.48
CA VAL A 809 -0.32 -10.85 -11.18
C VAL A 809 -1.42 -10.91 -10.14
N LEU A 810 -2.12 -9.77 -9.96
CA LEU A 810 -3.11 -9.58 -8.90
C LEU A 810 -4.55 -9.59 -9.41
N SER A 811 -4.75 -9.29 -10.69
CA SER A 811 -6.07 -9.24 -11.32
C SER A 811 -6.53 -10.63 -11.77
N ASN A 812 -7.84 -10.87 -11.82
CA ASN A 812 -8.36 -12.13 -12.37
C ASN A 812 -8.09 -12.22 -13.88
N ILE A 813 -7.91 -13.44 -14.37
CA ILE A 813 -7.74 -13.76 -15.79
C ILE A 813 -9.08 -13.76 -16.53
N VAL A 814 -9.09 -13.24 -17.75
CA VAL A 814 -10.22 -13.39 -18.69
C VAL A 814 -9.78 -14.14 -19.93
N LYS A 815 -10.56 -15.13 -20.37
CA LYS A 815 -10.36 -15.82 -21.64
C LYS A 815 -11.51 -15.51 -22.59
N CYS A 816 -11.22 -15.01 -23.78
CA CYS A 816 -12.19 -14.73 -24.85
C CYS A 816 -11.64 -15.22 -26.18
N ASP A 817 -12.45 -15.94 -26.96
CA ASP A 817 -12.08 -16.43 -28.31
C ASP A 817 -10.75 -17.19 -28.39
N GLY A 818 -10.40 -17.91 -27.33
CA GLY A 818 -9.15 -18.68 -27.24
C GLY A 818 -7.94 -17.88 -26.73
N THR A 819 -8.05 -16.56 -26.63
CA THR A 819 -7.02 -15.67 -26.06
C THR A 819 -7.27 -15.42 -24.58
N ILE A 820 -6.21 -15.53 -23.80
CA ILE A 820 -6.10 -15.21 -22.39
C ILE A 820 -5.59 -13.78 -22.27
N TYR A 821 -6.35 -12.92 -21.59
CA TYR A 821 -5.99 -11.56 -21.25
C TYR A 821 -5.71 -11.46 -19.75
N VAL A 822 -4.58 -10.85 -19.41
CA VAL A 822 -4.15 -10.66 -18.02
C VAL A 822 -3.38 -9.36 -17.87
N THR A 823 -3.52 -8.70 -16.73
CA THR A 823 -2.72 -7.52 -16.38
C THR A 823 -1.74 -7.85 -15.26
N ASP A 824 -0.49 -7.40 -15.42
CA ASP A 824 0.51 -7.45 -14.36
C ASP A 824 0.55 -6.14 -13.57
N PHE A 825 1.14 -6.20 -12.37
CA PHE A 825 1.27 -5.07 -11.47
C PHE A 825 2.07 -3.90 -12.06
N ALA A 826 2.98 -4.17 -13.01
CA ALA A 826 3.74 -3.13 -13.70
C ALA A 826 2.89 -2.34 -14.73
N GLY A 827 1.65 -2.76 -14.95
CA GLY A 827 0.72 -2.08 -15.86
C GLY A 827 0.73 -2.64 -17.27
N ASN A 828 1.23 -3.85 -17.48
CA ASN A 828 1.21 -4.48 -18.80
C ASN A 828 -0.02 -5.36 -18.96
N VAL A 829 -0.73 -5.19 -20.07
CA VAL A 829 -1.78 -6.08 -20.57
C VAL A 829 -1.12 -7.10 -21.51
N TRP A 830 -1.29 -8.39 -21.21
CA TRP A 830 -0.76 -9.50 -21.99
C TRP A 830 -1.89 -10.23 -22.70
N ALA A 831 -1.72 -10.50 -24.00
CA ALA A 831 -2.59 -11.38 -24.78
C ALA A 831 -1.86 -12.69 -25.12
N VAL A 832 -2.38 -13.80 -24.62
CA VAL A 832 -1.71 -15.10 -24.60
C VAL A 832 -2.61 -16.20 -25.12
N VAL A 833 -2.11 -17.10 -25.95
CA VAL A 833 -2.85 -18.26 -26.49
C VAL A 833 -2.19 -19.55 -26.01
N ASP A 834 -2.96 -20.44 -25.40
CA ASP A 834 -2.52 -21.81 -25.02
C ASP A 834 -2.50 -22.75 -26.23
#